data_AF-A0A964EVJ1-F1
#
_entry.id   AF-A0A964EVJ1-F1
#
_cell.length_a   1.000
_cell.length_b   1.000
_cell.length_c   1.000
_cell.angle_alpha   90.00
_cell.angle_beta   90.00
_cell.angle_gamma   90.00
#
_symmetry.space_group_name_H-M   'P 1'
#
loop_
_entity.id
_entity.type
_entity.pdbx_description
1 polymer ?
#
loop_
_entity_poly.entity_id
_entity_poly.type
_entity_poly.pdbx_seq_one_letter_code
_entity_poly.pdbx_strand_id
1 'polypeptide(L)'
;MRRLLLLTMSLFLLVILTGCLMSSEEFQEIYEHSMDLDDDGHRDPKYEFGDDCDDHDATVYPGASESCNEVDEDCDGDVDEGFDKTWYLDEDGDGEFSPDPVVSCTAPGDVVSRNPGADCDDRDGSVRPGAPEYCDGVDNDCDGEIDPDTALDAAVWYTDGDGDGYGDPASPLSACTQPAGAVSDDTDCDDGEATVNPGHAEVCNDFLDNDCDGTDNTCARTGTLSLANADVIILGGVQGAEAGVAACGIGDLDGDGVHDLGIGAPGVTGRGRAYVFYGPITADSNLQDAPATIRDTETGCLGAAIAGGSDLTGDGLDDFVIGDPCWGDTNSDGHADGAVFISQEPPSGTESPVSDWLTINGAGFRQGVGAALSTRGDVDSDGRADLAVGMPYGDRRETDCGQVSIVHGPITENPSTSSGIQLYGISEGQNVGVTFTHDLDANGDGYSDLLVGQPEIESGDYRGRVEIAFGPIREDSSLGVASTWSGGDGYIGLGAAVASAGDVNGDGYDDILAGAPRTLGSNWTQTYSGKVYLVHGGADGPDDLDEDGVIFSGEGGTEAGRALSSAGDFNGDGYDDILIGAPGDGDDLGGAYLIYGPVSVNRDLEDADLILRAEEAHHLAGASVCGGYDLNGDGYDDLVVGAPGHDEIGVDAGAVYIIFGRGL
;
A
#
# COMPACT_ATOMS: atom_id res chain seq x y z
N MET A 1 -96.79 -59.14 -30.64
CA MET A 1 -97.21 -59.03 -29.22
C MET A 1 -97.69 -57.61 -28.99
N ARG A 2 -98.92 -57.43 -28.48
CA ARG A 2 -99.58 -56.20 -27.98
C ARG A 2 -99.27 -54.84 -28.65
N ARG A 3 -100.37 -54.20 -29.09
CA ARG A 3 -100.58 -52.82 -29.57
C ARG A 3 -100.14 -52.54 -31.01
N LEU A 4 -101.08 -52.69 -31.96
CA LEU A 4 -101.22 -51.81 -33.13
C LEU A 4 -102.49 -52.22 -33.92
N LEU A 5 -103.34 -51.25 -34.27
CA LEU A 5 -103.79 -50.97 -35.64
C LEU A 5 -104.96 -49.97 -35.61
N LEU A 6 -104.69 -48.72 -35.99
CA LEU A 6 -105.68 -47.79 -36.52
C LEU A 6 -105.87 -48.13 -38.01
N LEU A 7 -107.12 -48.37 -38.44
CA LEU A 7 -107.49 -48.37 -39.86
C LEU A 7 -108.96 -47.97 -40.01
N THR A 8 -109.18 -46.77 -40.54
CA THR A 8 -110.44 -46.13 -40.96
C THR A 8 -110.04 -45.32 -42.20
N MET A 9 -110.67 -45.29 -43.37
CA MET A 9 -111.95 -45.69 -43.95
C MET A 9 -111.66 -45.88 -45.45
N SER A 10 -111.94 -47.02 -46.10
CA SER A 10 -113.21 -47.37 -46.76
C SER A 10 -113.79 -46.29 -47.70
N LEU A 11 -113.59 -46.46 -49.02
CA LEU A 11 -114.67 -46.24 -50.01
C LEU A 11 -114.39 -46.93 -51.36
N PHE A 12 -115.24 -47.91 -51.69
CA PHE A 12 -115.75 -48.30 -53.03
C PHE A 12 -114.73 -48.61 -54.14
N LEU A 13 -114.54 -49.84 -54.62
CA LEU A 13 -115.50 -50.83 -55.16
C LEU A 13 -116.38 -50.30 -56.31
N LEU A 14 -116.18 -50.92 -57.47
CA LEU A 14 -117.21 -51.34 -58.44
C LEU A 14 -117.68 -50.32 -59.53
N VAL A 15 -117.27 -50.66 -60.76
CA VAL A 15 -118.16 -51.00 -61.89
C VAL A 15 -118.59 -49.91 -62.90
N ILE A 16 -117.99 -50.07 -64.09
CA ILE A 16 -118.60 -50.19 -65.44
C ILE A 16 -119.37 -48.99 -66.05
N LEU A 17 -119.07 -48.80 -67.34
CA LEU A 17 -119.84 -48.11 -68.39
C LEU A 17 -119.67 -46.59 -68.48
N THR A 18 -118.57 -46.16 -69.12
CA THR A 18 -118.59 -45.35 -70.36
C THR A 18 -117.15 -45.18 -70.83
N GLY A 19 -116.74 -45.88 -71.89
CA GLY A 19 -115.47 -45.62 -72.56
C GLY A 19 -115.58 -44.33 -73.37
N CYS A 20 -114.87 -43.29 -72.94
CA CYS A 20 -114.61 -42.09 -73.72
C CYS A 20 -113.12 -41.74 -73.58
N LEU A 21 -112.52 -41.37 -74.71
CA LEU A 21 -111.10 -41.15 -74.92
C LEU A 21 -110.51 -40.04 -74.02
N MET A 22 -109.34 -40.27 -73.44
CA MET A 22 -108.40 -39.22 -73.02
C MET A 22 -107.19 -39.24 -73.98
N SER A 23 -106.79 -38.05 -74.43
CA SER A 23 -105.82 -37.79 -75.50
C SER A 23 -104.36 -37.82 -75.03
N SER A 24 -103.45 -38.05 -75.98
CA SER A 24 -102.02 -38.33 -75.81
C SER A 24 -101.11 -37.14 -75.43
N GLU A 25 -101.65 -36.01 -74.97
CA GLU A 25 -100.85 -34.81 -74.63
C GLU A 25 -100.63 -34.62 -73.12
N GLU A 26 -101.45 -35.23 -72.25
CA GLU A 26 -101.30 -35.11 -70.78
C GLU A 26 -100.23 -36.05 -70.16
N PHE A 27 -99.54 -36.87 -70.96
CA PHE A 27 -98.48 -37.77 -70.48
C PHE A 27 -97.07 -37.19 -70.62
N GLN A 28 -96.89 -36.06 -71.31
CA GLN A 28 -95.57 -35.49 -71.61
C GLN A 28 -95.13 -34.40 -70.62
N GLU A 29 -96.06 -33.64 -70.02
CA GLU A 29 -95.73 -32.61 -69.01
C GLU A 29 -95.40 -33.18 -67.61
N ILE A 30 -95.86 -34.39 -67.27
CA ILE A 30 -95.53 -35.03 -65.98
C ILE A 30 -94.14 -35.71 -66.02
N TYR A 31 -93.59 -35.95 -67.22
CA TYR A 31 -92.28 -36.59 -67.39
C TYR A 31 -91.13 -35.57 -67.36
N GLU A 32 -91.29 -34.38 -67.92
CA GLU A 32 -90.23 -33.35 -67.95
C GLU A 32 -90.02 -32.66 -66.58
N HIS A 33 -91.08 -32.35 -65.81
CA HIS A 33 -90.97 -31.73 -64.48
C HIS A 33 -90.54 -32.71 -63.36
N SER A 34 -90.17 -33.95 -63.71
CA SER A 34 -89.65 -34.95 -62.76
C SER A 34 -88.15 -35.18 -62.88
N MET A 35 -87.49 -34.45 -63.79
CA MET A 35 -86.09 -34.63 -64.16
C MET A 35 -85.22 -33.38 -63.92
N ASP A 36 -85.83 -32.28 -63.49
CA ASP A 36 -85.24 -30.98 -63.12
C ASP A 36 -86.05 -30.55 -61.89
N LEU A 37 -85.48 -30.73 -60.69
CA LEU A 37 -86.21 -30.63 -59.41
C LEU A 37 -86.25 -29.20 -58.84
N ASP A 38 -85.33 -28.33 -59.25
CA ASP A 38 -85.24 -26.93 -58.83
C ASP A 38 -85.57 -25.91 -59.94
N ASP A 39 -85.92 -26.39 -61.14
CA ASP A 39 -86.39 -25.63 -62.31
C ASP A 39 -85.31 -24.68 -62.90
N ASP A 40 -84.03 -25.04 -62.84
CA ASP A 40 -82.93 -24.22 -63.39
C ASP A 40 -82.62 -24.49 -64.88
N GLY A 41 -83.20 -25.57 -65.44
CA GLY A 41 -83.05 -25.98 -66.82
C GLY A 41 -82.00 -27.06 -67.06
N HIS A 42 -81.29 -27.50 -66.02
CA HIS A 42 -80.41 -28.66 -65.99
C HIS A 42 -81.14 -29.85 -65.36
N ARG A 43 -80.64 -31.07 -65.58
CA ARG A 43 -81.37 -32.31 -65.19
C ARG A 43 -80.56 -33.19 -64.25
N ASP A 44 -81.25 -33.87 -63.31
CA ASP A 44 -80.65 -34.81 -62.35
C ASP A 44 -79.67 -35.76 -63.07
N PRO A 45 -78.41 -35.83 -62.63
CA PRO A 45 -77.38 -36.68 -63.23
C PRO A 45 -77.70 -38.18 -63.09
N LYS A 46 -78.70 -38.55 -62.28
CA LYS A 46 -79.24 -39.93 -62.23
C LYS A 46 -79.99 -40.34 -63.51
N TYR A 47 -80.33 -39.41 -64.40
CA TYR A 47 -80.99 -39.70 -65.66
C TYR A 47 -80.04 -39.62 -66.87
N GLU A 48 -80.40 -40.31 -67.95
CA GLU A 48 -79.62 -40.32 -69.18
C GLU A 48 -79.64 -38.90 -69.81
N PHE A 49 -78.46 -38.29 -69.95
CA PHE A 49 -78.26 -36.87 -70.36
C PHE A 49 -78.61 -35.79 -69.32
N GLY A 50 -78.48 -36.09 -68.02
CA GLY A 50 -78.41 -35.09 -66.96
C GLY A 50 -76.99 -34.58 -66.73
N ASP A 51 -76.85 -33.28 -66.48
CA ASP A 51 -75.58 -32.56 -66.33
C ASP A 51 -75.52 -31.70 -65.06
N ASP A 52 -76.62 -31.56 -64.34
CA ASP A 52 -76.72 -30.85 -63.07
C ASP A 52 -75.86 -31.52 -61.98
N CYS A 53 -75.13 -30.75 -61.16
CA CYS A 53 -74.39 -31.31 -60.03
C CYS A 53 -75.14 -31.19 -58.68
N ASP A 54 -76.14 -30.33 -58.54
CA ASP A 54 -77.08 -30.31 -57.40
C ASP A 54 -78.51 -29.91 -57.80
N ASP A 55 -79.29 -30.93 -58.16
CA ASP A 55 -80.72 -30.87 -58.55
C ASP A 55 -81.68 -30.48 -57.40
N HIS A 56 -81.18 -29.79 -56.38
CA HIS A 56 -81.98 -29.11 -55.34
C HIS A 56 -81.56 -27.65 -55.15
N ASP A 57 -80.54 -27.17 -55.86
CA ASP A 57 -80.02 -25.80 -55.83
C ASP A 57 -79.82 -25.24 -57.25
N ALA A 58 -80.78 -24.42 -57.68
CA ALA A 58 -80.81 -23.74 -58.98
C ALA A 58 -79.65 -22.75 -59.24
N THR A 59 -78.66 -22.68 -58.35
CA THR A 59 -77.41 -21.92 -58.52
C THR A 59 -76.21 -22.79 -58.86
N VAL A 60 -76.34 -24.11 -58.82
CA VAL A 60 -75.25 -25.09 -58.98
C VAL A 60 -75.51 -25.94 -60.23
N TYR A 61 -74.96 -25.50 -61.37
CA TYR A 61 -75.15 -26.14 -62.67
C TYR A 61 -74.00 -25.87 -63.63
N PRO A 62 -73.78 -26.73 -64.65
CA PRO A 62 -72.71 -26.54 -65.63
C PRO A 62 -72.67 -25.15 -66.28
N GLY A 63 -71.61 -24.39 -66.01
CA GLY A 63 -71.42 -23.04 -66.52
C GLY A 63 -72.13 -21.93 -65.73
N ALA A 64 -72.53 -22.19 -64.48
CA ALA A 64 -72.87 -21.15 -63.51
C ALA A 64 -71.70 -20.18 -63.27
N SER A 65 -71.94 -19.09 -62.54
CA SER A 65 -70.89 -18.14 -62.17
C SER A 65 -70.43 -18.41 -60.74
N GLU A 66 -69.17 -18.80 -60.59
CA GLU A 66 -68.53 -19.04 -59.30
C GLU A 66 -68.63 -17.86 -58.33
N SER A 67 -68.75 -18.17 -57.04
CA SER A 67 -68.95 -17.21 -55.97
C SER A 67 -68.30 -17.65 -54.65
N CYS A 68 -66.99 -17.42 -54.43
CA CYS A 68 -66.22 -17.67 -53.17
C CYS A 68 -67.05 -18.09 -51.93
N ASN A 69 -67.51 -19.34 -51.93
CA ASN A 69 -68.39 -19.94 -50.92
C ASN A 69 -68.14 -21.44 -50.70
N GLU A 70 -67.04 -21.97 -51.24
CA GLU A 70 -66.61 -23.37 -51.15
C GLU A 70 -67.54 -24.38 -51.87
N VAL A 71 -68.40 -23.91 -52.79
CA VAL A 71 -69.24 -24.73 -53.66
C VAL A 71 -68.72 -24.61 -55.09
N ASP A 72 -68.51 -25.74 -55.75
CA ASP A 72 -68.26 -25.83 -57.20
C ASP A 72 -69.61 -25.64 -57.90
N GLU A 73 -69.89 -24.41 -58.32
CA GLU A 73 -71.21 -24.00 -58.82
C GLU A 73 -71.32 -24.27 -60.30
N ASP A 74 -70.21 -24.21 -61.04
CA ASP A 74 -70.17 -24.46 -62.48
C ASP A 74 -69.88 -25.92 -62.86
N CYS A 75 -69.73 -26.79 -61.85
CA CYS A 75 -69.53 -28.24 -61.93
C CYS A 75 -68.28 -28.65 -62.74
N ASP A 76 -67.26 -27.81 -62.85
CA ASP A 76 -66.05 -28.10 -63.63
C ASP A 76 -64.98 -28.87 -62.84
N GLY A 77 -65.14 -28.95 -61.51
CA GLY A 77 -64.30 -29.68 -60.57
C GLY A 77 -63.23 -28.85 -59.88
N ASP A 78 -63.06 -27.58 -60.24
CA ASP A 78 -62.38 -26.58 -59.44
C ASP A 78 -63.42 -25.88 -58.52
N VAL A 79 -62.99 -25.35 -57.38
CA VAL A 79 -63.89 -24.68 -56.42
C VAL A 79 -63.42 -23.23 -56.29
N ASP A 80 -64.31 -22.27 -56.54
CA ASP A 80 -64.08 -20.83 -56.39
C ASP A 80 -62.94 -20.27 -57.28
N GLU A 81 -62.71 -20.81 -58.47
CA GLU A 81 -61.61 -20.38 -59.33
C GLU A 81 -61.76 -18.93 -59.82
N GLY A 82 -60.63 -18.22 -59.89
CA GLY A 82 -60.62 -16.79 -60.24
C GLY A 82 -60.93 -15.82 -59.08
N PHE A 83 -61.14 -16.31 -57.85
CA PHE A 83 -61.31 -15.50 -56.64
C PHE A 83 -60.07 -15.42 -55.71
N ASP A 84 -58.94 -15.99 -56.15
CA ASP A 84 -57.66 -16.03 -55.41
C ASP A 84 -57.20 -14.63 -54.94
N LYS A 85 -56.97 -14.51 -53.63
CA LYS A 85 -56.31 -13.34 -53.03
C LYS A 85 -55.02 -13.80 -52.35
N THR A 86 -54.00 -12.96 -52.46
CA THR A 86 -52.75 -13.12 -51.72
C THR A 86 -52.87 -12.49 -50.35
N TRP A 87 -52.51 -13.27 -49.33
CA TRP A 87 -52.50 -12.90 -47.92
C TRP A 87 -51.12 -13.17 -47.34
N TYR A 88 -50.74 -12.39 -46.33
CA TYR A 88 -49.53 -12.59 -45.53
C TYR A 88 -49.99 -12.74 -44.08
N LEU A 89 -49.53 -13.78 -43.41
CA LEU A 89 -49.92 -14.13 -42.04
C LEU A 89 -49.03 -13.40 -41.04
N ASP A 90 -49.56 -13.29 -39.83
CA ASP A 90 -48.88 -12.91 -38.60
C ASP A 90 -49.19 -14.04 -37.60
N GLU A 91 -48.38 -15.09 -37.60
CA GLU A 91 -48.66 -16.36 -36.88
C GLU A 91 -48.37 -16.24 -35.36
N ASP A 92 -47.50 -15.32 -34.93
CA ASP A 92 -47.20 -15.06 -33.52
C ASP A 92 -47.90 -13.83 -32.89
N GLY A 93 -48.48 -12.95 -33.72
CA GLY A 93 -49.29 -11.81 -33.29
C GLY A 93 -48.50 -10.57 -32.88
N ASP A 94 -47.25 -10.40 -33.33
CA ASP A 94 -46.41 -9.25 -33.00
C ASP A 94 -46.70 -7.98 -33.84
N GLY A 95 -47.47 -8.15 -34.93
CA GLY A 95 -47.91 -7.09 -35.83
C GLY A 95 -47.01 -6.85 -37.05
N GLU A 96 -45.94 -7.62 -37.23
CA GLU A 96 -45.24 -7.79 -38.50
C GLU A 96 -45.84 -8.98 -39.27
N PHE A 97 -45.60 -9.04 -40.58
CA PHE A 97 -46.20 -10.07 -41.43
C PHE A 97 -45.11 -10.85 -42.16
N SER A 98 -45.34 -12.15 -42.37
CA SER A 98 -44.44 -12.99 -43.15
C SER A 98 -44.21 -12.45 -44.57
N PRO A 99 -43.00 -12.58 -45.16
CA PRO A 99 -42.75 -12.33 -46.57
C PRO A 99 -43.34 -13.43 -47.47
N ASP A 100 -43.69 -14.59 -46.91
CA ASP A 100 -44.21 -15.73 -47.67
C ASP A 100 -45.74 -15.63 -47.83
N PRO A 101 -46.25 -15.58 -49.07
CA PRO A 101 -47.67 -15.42 -49.31
C PRO A 101 -48.46 -16.73 -49.17
N VAL A 102 -49.66 -16.63 -48.61
CA VAL A 102 -50.72 -17.65 -48.68
C VAL A 102 -51.80 -17.20 -49.66
N VAL A 103 -52.20 -18.07 -50.58
CA VAL A 103 -53.26 -17.79 -51.56
C VAL A 103 -54.56 -18.46 -51.11
N SER A 104 -55.63 -17.68 -50.95
CA SER A 104 -56.97 -18.16 -50.61
C SER A 104 -58.04 -17.13 -51.02
N CYS A 105 -59.24 -17.60 -51.36
CA CYS A 105 -60.36 -16.73 -51.74
C CYS A 105 -60.93 -15.95 -50.53
N THR A 106 -60.83 -16.54 -49.32
CA THR A 106 -61.14 -15.93 -48.02
C THR A 106 -59.85 -15.62 -47.24
N ALA A 107 -59.94 -14.74 -46.23
CA ALA A 107 -58.82 -14.47 -45.33
C ALA A 107 -58.50 -15.75 -44.52
N PRO A 108 -57.29 -16.32 -44.60
CA PRO A 108 -56.94 -17.60 -43.95
C PRO A 108 -56.77 -17.50 -42.42
N GLY A 109 -57.42 -16.55 -41.76
CA GLY A 109 -57.32 -16.29 -40.33
C GLY A 109 -57.75 -14.86 -39.98
N ASP A 110 -57.65 -14.50 -38.71
CA ASP A 110 -58.05 -13.17 -38.20
C ASP A 110 -56.94 -12.11 -38.32
N VAL A 111 -55.68 -12.52 -38.52
CA VAL A 111 -54.48 -11.66 -38.58
C VAL A 111 -53.74 -11.86 -39.91
N VAL A 112 -54.29 -11.24 -40.97
CA VAL A 112 -53.72 -11.30 -42.32
C VAL A 112 -53.64 -9.93 -43.00
N SER A 113 -52.56 -9.68 -43.74
CA SER A 113 -52.32 -8.48 -44.53
C SER A 113 -52.37 -8.77 -46.04
N ARG A 114 -52.61 -7.72 -46.85
CA ARG A 114 -52.46 -7.78 -48.32
C ARG A 114 -51.09 -7.31 -48.81
N ASN A 115 -50.27 -6.78 -47.90
CA ASN A 115 -48.90 -6.37 -48.19
C ASN A 115 -47.94 -7.32 -47.48
N PRO A 116 -46.85 -7.75 -48.13
CA PRO A 116 -45.80 -8.52 -47.46
C PRO A 116 -45.18 -7.67 -46.35
N GLY A 117 -44.89 -8.29 -45.21
CA GLY A 117 -44.00 -7.72 -44.19
C GLY A 117 -42.56 -8.21 -44.38
N ALA A 118 -41.75 -8.03 -43.35
CA ALA A 118 -40.33 -8.39 -43.35
C ALA A 118 -39.94 -9.27 -42.15
N ASP A 119 -40.92 -9.96 -41.57
CA ASP A 119 -40.73 -10.90 -40.48
C ASP A 119 -39.91 -12.12 -40.93
N CYS A 120 -38.80 -12.38 -40.27
CA CYS A 120 -37.91 -13.47 -40.60
C CYS A 120 -38.20 -14.77 -39.82
N ASP A 121 -39.01 -14.74 -38.74
CA ASP A 121 -39.55 -15.94 -38.08
C ASP A 121 -40.96 -15.71 -37.53
N ASP A 122 -41.96 -15.94 -38.39
CA ASP A 122 -43.42 -15.81 -38.14
C ASP A 122 -43.98 -16.70 -37.00
N ARG A 123 -43.12 -17.42 -36.27
CA ARG A 123 -43.50 -18.20 -35.07
C ARG A 123 -42.95 -17.63 -33.78
N ASP A 124 -42.08 -16.62 -33.84
CA ASP A 124 -41.41 -16.05 -32.69
C ASP A 124 -41.46 -14.52 -32.76
N GLY A 125 -42.44 -13.94 -32.06
CA GLY A 125 -42.65 -12.49 -32.07
C GLY A 125 -41.53 -11.69 -31.40
N SER A 126 -40.43 -12.31 -30.97
CA SER A 126 -39.19 -11.63 -30.61
C SER A 126 -38.24 -11.38 -31.78
N VAL A 127 -38.46 -12.05 -32.93
CA VAL A 127 -37.64 -12.01 -34.14
C VAL A 127 -38.39 -11.24 -35.23
N ARG A 128 -38.15 -9.93 -35.31
CA ARG A 128 -38.88 -9.03 -36.20
C ARG A 128 -38.10 -7.76 -36.53
N PRO A 129 -38.38 -7.10 -37.67
CA PRO A 129 -37.80 -5.81 -38.04
C PRO A 129 -37.62 -4.80 -36.89
N GLY A 130 -36.37 -4.51 -36.54
CA GLY A 130 -36.02 -3.51 -35.53
C GLY A 130 -36.23 -3.96 -34.07
N ALA A 131 -36.30 -5.26 -33.80
CA ALA A 131 -36.13 -5.80 -32.44
C ALA A 131 -34.72 -5.51 -31.89
N PRO A 132 -34.50 -5.59 -30.56
CA PRO A 132 -33.15 -5.58 -30.01
C PRO A 132 -32.42 -6.90 -30.30
N GLU A 133 -31.16 -6.80 -30.70
CA GLU A 133 -30.24 -7.93 -30.88
C GLU A 133 -29.73 -8.49 -29.55
N TYR A 134 -29.58 -9.81 -29.48
CA TYR A 134 -28.97 -10.55 -28.38
C TYR A 134 -27.91 -11.51 -28.94
N CYS A 135 -26.92 -11.90 -28.12
CA CYS A 135 -25.89 -12.87 -28.50
C CYS A 135 -26.43 -14.32 -28.40
N ASP A 136 -27.48 -14.65 -29.15
CA ASP A 136 -28.16 -15.95 -29.09
C ASP A 136 -28.07 -16.78 -30.39
N GLY A 137 -27.42 -16.24 -31.42
CA GLY A 137 -27.23 -16.84 -32.73
C GLY A 137 -28.41 -16.64 -33.67
N VAL A 138 -29.34 -15.75 -33.33
CA VAL A 138 -30.52 -15.39 -34.13
C VAL A 138 -30.36 -13.93 -34.59
N ASP A 139 -30.74 -13.66 -35.84
CA ASP A 139 -30.93 -12.29 -36.34
C ASP A 139 -32.29 -11.81 -35.84
N ASN A 140 -32.32 -11.20 -34.64
CA ASN A 140 -33.57 -10.83 -33.98
C ASN A 140 -34.27 -9.67 -34.70
N ASP A 141 -33.52 -8.79 -35.36
CA ASP A 141 -34.04 -7.57 -35.97
C ASP A 141 -34.23 -7.67 -37.50
N CYS A 142 -33.93 -8.83 -38.06
CA CYS A 142 -34.07 -9.20 -39.47
C CYS A 142 -33.30 -8.30 -40.44
N ASP A 143 -32.18 -7.68 -40.01
CA ASP A 143 -31.35 -6.81 -40.86
C ASP A 143 -30.23 -7.56 -41.60
N GLY A 144 -29.99 -8.82 -41.23
CA GLY A 144 -28.99 -9.72 -41.81
C GLY A 144 -27.68 -9.79 -41.04
N GLU A 145 -27.50 -9.02 -39.96
CA GLU A 145 -26.40 -9.15 -39.00
C GLU A 145 -26.84 -10.06 -37.84
N ILE A 146 -26.18 -11.22 -37.70
CA ILE A 146 -26.41 -12.11 -36.55
C ILE A 146 -25.44 -11.71 -35.43
N ASP A 147 -25.96 -11.45 -34.24
CA ASP A 147 -25.20 -11.17 -33.01
C ASP A 147 -24.14 -10.04 -33.20
N PRO A 148 -24.51 -8.82 -33.63
CA PRO A 148 -23.54 -7.74 -33.79
C PRO A 148 -22.89 -7.36 -32.45
N ASP A 149 -21.71 -6.75 -32.48
CA ASP A 149 -20.99 -6.28 -31.27
C ASP A 149 -21.80 -5.26 -30.42
N THR A 150 -22.86 -4.69 -31.02
CA THR A 150 -23.82 -3.80 -30.37
C THR A 150 -25.02 -4.51 -29.72
N ALA A 151 -25.06 -5.85 -29.73
CA ALA A 151 -26.10 -6.64 -29.09
C ALA A 151 -26.23 -6.27 -27.61
N LEU A 152 -27.45 -6.34 -27.09
CA LEU A 152 -27.81 -5.80 -25.78
C LEU A 152 -27.11 -6.52 -24.62
N ASP A 153 -26.80 -7.80 -24.79
CA ASP A 153 -26.11 -8.66 -23.84
C ASP A 153 -24.68 -9.04 -24.28
N ALA A 154 -24.09 -8.26 -25.21
CA ALA A 154 -22.69 -8.41 -25.58
C ALA A 154 -21.78 -8.33 -24.35
N ALA A 155 -20.91 -9.33 -24.20
CA ALA A 155 -19.92 -9.35 -23.13
C ALA A 155 -18.90 -8.22 -23.31
N VAL A 156 -18.36 -7.74 -22.20
CA VAL A 156 -17.23 -6.80 -22.20
C VAL A 156 -15.95 -7.62 -22.16
N TRP A 157 -15.03 -7.26 -23.05
CA TRP A 157 -13.68 -7.77 -23.18
C TRP A 157 -12.71 -6.61 -23.03
N TYR A 158 -11.46 -6.90 -22.71
CA TYR A 158 -10.42 -5.91 -22.42
C TYR A 158 -9.21 -6.26 -23.27
N THR A 159 -8.60 -5.24 -23.89
CA THR A 159 -7.44 -5.46 -24.75
C THR A 159 -6.29 -6.01 -23.91
N ASP A 160 -5.61 -7.03 -24.42
CA ASP A 160 -4.44 -7.67 -23.81
C ASP A 160 -3.24 -7.35 -24.72
N GLY A 161 -2.55 -6.26 -24.38
CA GLY A 161 -1.54 -5.59 -25.20
C GLY A 161 -0.21 -6.34 -25.25
N ASP A 162 0.17 -7.01 -24.16
CA ASP A 162 1.44 -7.71 -24.00
C ASP A 162 1.33 -9.25 -24.10
N GLY A 163 0.12 -9.79 -24.03
CA GLY A 163 -0.20 -11.20 -24.23
C GLY A 163 -0.03 -12.07 -22.98
N ASP A 164 -0.12 -11.51 -21.79
CA ASP A 164 0.01 -12.26 -20.52
C ASP A 164 -1.30 -12.92 -20.04
N GLY A 165 -2.44 -12.50 -20.60
CA GLY A 165 -3.77 -13.04 -20.32
C GLY A 165 -4.63 -12.20 -19.37
N TYR A 166 -4.14 -11.06 -18.92
CA TYR A 166 -4.89 -9.99 -18.27
C TYR A 166 -5.13 -8.86 -19.28
N GLY A 167 -6.12 -7.99 -19.03
CA GLY A 167 -6.47 -6.94 -20.00
C GLY A 167 -6.68 -5.58 -19.37
N ASP A 168 -6.39 -4.53 -20.14
CA ASP A 168 -6.47 -3.13 -19.71
C ASP A 168 -7.91 -2.69 -19.37
N PRO A 169 -8.23 -2.36 -18.11
CA PRO A 169 -9.54 -1.86 -17.70
C PRO A 169 -9.91 -0.52 -18.37
N ALA A 170 -8.95 0.24 -18.88
CA ALA A 170 -9.17 1.48 -19.62
C ALA A 170 -9.51 1.25 -21.10
N SER A 171 -9.37 0.03 -21.62
CA SER A 171 -9.60 -0.34 -23.03
C SER A 171 -10.68 -1.42 -23.22
N PRO A 172 -11.94 -1.18 -22.77
CA PRO A 172 -13.03 -2.13 -22.92
C PRO A 172 -13.58 -2.20 -24.36
N LEU A 173 -13.99 -3.40 -24.77
CA LEU A 173 -14.58 -3.77 -26.06
C LEU A 173 -15.84 -4.60 -25.82
N SER A 174 -16.98 -4.22 -26.41
CA SER A 174 -18.19 -5.05 -26.37
C SER A 174 -18.22 -5.98 -27.58
N ALA A 175 -18.43 -7.28 -27.36
CA ALA A 175 -18.59 -8.26 -28.42
C ALA A 175 -19.27 -9.55 -27.92
N CYS A 176 -20.06 -10.20 -28.79
CA CYS A 176 -20.69 -11.49 -28.50
C CYS A 176 -19.69 -12.65 -28.42
N THR A 177 -18.55 -12.53 -29.10
CA THR A 177 -17.45 -13.50 -29.05
C THR A 177 -16.14 -12.79 -28.72
N GLN A 178 -15.23 -13.48 -28.03
CA GLN A 178 -13.91 -12.95 -27.66
C GLN A 178 -13.18 -12.35 -28.87
N PRO A 179 -12.94 -11.02 -28.89
CA PRO A 179 -12.12 -10.39 -29.90
C PRO A 179 -10.69 -10.92 -29.85
N ALA A 180 -10.01 -10.94 -31.00
CA ALA A 180 -8.61 -11.37 -31.04
C ALA A 180 -7.71 -10.36 -30.30
N GLY A 181 -6.92 -10.84 -29.34
CA GLY A 181 -6.07 -10.00 -28.49
C GLY A 181 -6.83 -9.27 -27.39
N ALA A 182 -7.97 -9.81 -26.97
CA ALA A 182 -8.72 -9.32 -25.81
C ALA A 182 -9.08 -10.48 -24.88
N VAL A 183 -9.19 -10.21 -23.59
CA VAL A 183 -9.55 -11.17 -22.53
C VAL A 183 -10.74 -10.66 -21.70
N SER A 184 -11.34 -11.53 -20.89
CA SER A 184 -12.48 -11.15 -20.04
C SER A 184 -12.07 -10.60 -18.68
N ASP A 185 -10.79 -10.77 -18.33
CA ASP A 185 -10.20 -10.30 -17.08
C ASP A 185 -9.68 -8.88 -17.28
N ASP A 186 -10.06 -7.94 -16.42
CA ASP A 186 -9.75 -6.51 -16.53
C ASP A 186 -8.80 -6.01 -15.46
N THR A 187 -8.01 -6.91 -14.90
CA THR A 187 -7.20 -6.65 -13.72
C THR A 187 -5.74 -6.30 -14.03
N ASP A 188 -5.41 -6.05 -15.29
CA ASP A 188 -4.08 -5.59 -15.70
C ASP A 188 -3.87 -4.12 -15.31
N CYS A 189 -2.79 -3.83 -14.58
CA CYS A 189 -2.42 -2.47 -14.21
C CYS A 189 -1.38 -1.82 -15.15
N ASP A 190 -0.67 -2.59 -15.99
CA ASP A 190 0.18 -2.08 -17.07
C ASP A 190 0.21 -3.04 -18.28
N ASP A 191 -0.76 -2.87 -19.17
CA ASP A 191 -0.98 -3.61 -20.43
C ASP A 191 0.18 -3.50 -21.47
N GLY A 192 1.26 -2.81 -21.10
CA GLY A 192 2.51 -2.76 -21.86
C GLY A 192 3.57 -3.75 -21.40
N GLU A 193 3.43 -4.34 -20.21
CA GLU A 193 4.48 -5.10 -19.50
C GLU A 193 3.95 -6.40 -18.88
N ALA A 194 4.19 -7.53 -19.57
CA ALA A 194 3.67 -8.88 -19.22
C ALA A 194 4.08 -9.43 -17.84
N THR A 195 4.84 -8.67 -17.05
CA THR A 195 5.26 -8.98 -15.68
C THR A 195 4.53 -8.15 -14.62
N VAL A 196 3.54 -7.35 -15.03
CA VAL A 196 2.80 -6.41 -14.19
C VAL A 196 1.32 -6.76 -14.25
N ASN A 197 0.92 -7.80 -13.50
CA ASN A 197 -0.42 -8.36 -13.50
C ASN A 197 -0.69 -9.16 -12.21
N PRO A 198 -1.95 -9.41 -11.81
CA PRO A 198 -2.26 -10.14 -10.57
C PRO A 198 -1.80 -11.60 -10.50
N GLY A 199 -1.34 -12.16 -11.63
CA GLY A 199 -0.76 -13.51 -11.67
C GLY A 199 0.74 -13.53 -11.42
N HIS A 200 1.38 -12.35 -11.43
CA HIS A 200 2.80 -12.19 -11.19
C HIS A 200 3.10 -12.02 -9.71
N ALA A 201 4.32 -12.39 -9.32
CA ALA A 201 4.81 -12.19 -7.97
C ALA A 201 5.66 -10.93 -7.95
N GLU A 202 5.62 -10.24 -6.82
CA GLU A 202 6.36 -9.00 -6.64
C GLU A 202 7.87 -9.10 -6.90
N VAL A 203 8.39 -8.13 -7.64
CA VAL A 203 9.80 -8.00 -7.98
C VAL A 203 10.41 -6.85 -7.20
N CYS A 204 11.04 -7.18 -6.09
CA CYS A 204 11.59 -6.21 -5.16
C CYS A 204 12.52 -5.17 -5.80
N ASN A 205 12.30 -3.89 -5.45
CA ASN A 205 13.12 -2.72 -5.82
C ASN A 205 13.08 -2.30 -7.30
N ASP A 206 12.06 -2.69 -8.07
CA ASP A 206 11.85 -2.17 -9.43
C ASP A 206 10.85 -1.02 -9.53
N PHE A 207 10.20 -0.67 -8.40
CA PHE A 207 9.20 0.39 -8.27
C PHE A 207 7.94 0.17 -9.12
N LEU A 208 7.68 -1.08 -9.52
CA LEU A 208 6.44 -1.47 -10.17
C LEU A 208 5.53 -2.14 -9.12
N ASP A 209 4.23 -2.11 -9.32
CA ASP A 209 3.26 -2.92 -8.59
C ASP A 209 3.05 -4.18 -9.45
N ASN A 210 3.91 -5.20 -9.31
CA ASN A 210 3.93 -6.31 -10.27
C ASN A 210 2.71 -7.22 -10.13
N ASP A 211 2.00 -7.20 -8.99
CA ASP A 211 0.81 -7.99 -8.72
C ASP A 211 -0.50 -7.19 -8.69
N CYS A 212 -0.44 -5.89 -9.00
CA CYS A 212 -1.57 -4.98 -9.12
C CYS A 212 -2.47 -4.91 -7.87
N ASP A 213 -1.91 -5.09 -6.67
CA ASP A 213 -2.66 -5.00 -5.41
C ASP A 213 -2.83 -3.56 -4.89
N GLY A 214 -2.19 -2.59 -5.55
CA GLY A 214 -2.23 -1.17 -5.23
C GLY A 214 -1.15 -0.73 -4.24
N THR A 215 -0.12 -1.55 -4.02
CA THR A 215 1.08 -1.18 -3.26
C THR A 215 2.31 -1.22 -4.16
N ASP A 216 3.02 -0.08 -4.27
CA ASP A 216 4.32 -0.05 -4.95
C ASP A 216 5.26 -0.99 -4.19
N ASN A 217 5.89 -1.95 -4.87
CA ASN A 217 6.25 -3.16 -4.16
C ASN A 217 7.34 -3.00 -3.08
N THR A 218 6.85 -2.97 -1.84
CA THR A 218 7.63 -2.80 -0.64
C THR A 218 8.03 -4.19 -0.17
N CYS A 219 9.05 -4.76 -0.81
CA CYS A 219 9.87 -5.72 -0.08
C CYS A 219 10.80 -4.92 0.85
N ALA A 220 11.04 -5.44 2.05
CA ALA A 220 12.11 -4.95 2.92
C ALA A 220 13.42 -4.76 2.12
N ARG A 221 14.04 -3.59 2.23
CA ARG A 221 15.28 -3.29 1.51
C ARG A 221 16.37 -4.27 1.96
N THR A 222 16.97 -5.00 1.03
CA THR A 222 18.03 -5.96 1.36
C THR A 222 19.26 -5.80 0.47
N GLY A 223 20.39 -6.33 0.93
CA GLY A 223 21.65 -6.35 0.19
C GLY A 223 22.52 -5.13 0.50
N THR A 224 23.18 -4.56 -0.51
CA THR A 224 24.09 -3.42 -0.32
C THR A 224 23.60 -2.21 -1.11
N LEU A 225 23.37 -1.10 -0.40
CA LEU A 225 23.01 0.19 -0.95
C LEU A 225 24.20 1.15 -0.85
N SER A 226 24.58 1.72 -1.98
CA SER A 226 25.51 2.86 -2.01
C SER A 226 24.78 4.11 -1.53
N LEU A 227 25.37 4.87 -0.61
CA LEU A 227 24.78 6.11 -0.08
C LEU A 227 24.61 7.21 -1.16
N ALA A 228 25.36 7.14 -2.27
CA ALA A 228 25.08 7.95 -3.46
C ALA A 228 23.66 7.78 -4.04
N ASN A 229 23.00 6.68 -3.70
CA ASN A 229 21.63 6.37 -4.09
C ASN A 229 20.67 6.36 -2.89
N ALA A 230 21.02 7.06 -1.80
CA ALA A 230 20.06 7.34 -0.74
C ALA A 230 18.85 8.11 -1.29
N ASP A 231 17.71 8.02 -0.63
CA ASP A 231 16.47 8.66 -1.11
C ASP A 231 16.56 10.19 -1.01
N VAL A 232 17.24 10.69 0.02
CA VAL A 232 17.59 12.11 0.16
C VAL A 232 19.02 12.26 0.63
N ILE A 233 19.76 13.16 -0.01
CA ILE A 233 21.10 13.58 0.38
C ILE A 233 21.07 15.07 0.76
N ILE A 234 21.47 15.36 2.00
CA ILE A 234 21.67 16.73 2.49
C ILE A 234 23.17 16.98 2.58
N LEU A 235 23.69 17.76 1.62
CA LEU A 235 25.10 18.12 1.62
C LEU A 235 25.38 19.17 2.69
N GLY A 236 26.57 19.07 3.28
CA GLY A 236 26.98 19.86 4.43
C GLY A 236 27.20 21.34 4.17
N GLY A 237 28.17 21.87 4.90
CA GLY A 237 28.37 23.30 5.04
C GLY A 237 29.56 23.87 4.26
N VAL A 238 30.25 24.75 4.97
CA VAL A 238 31.58 25.22 4.60
C VAL A 238 32.61 24.14 4.89
N GLN A 239 33.81 24.28 4.34
CA GLN A 239 34.97 23.44 4.67
C GLN A 239 35.17 23.35 6.20
N GLY A 240 35.33 22.12 6.70
CA GLY A 240 35.54 21.81 8.11
C GLY A 240 34.30 21.98 8.97
N ALA A 241 33.09 22.03 8.39
CA ALA A 241 31.86 22.14 9.15
C ALA A 241 31.53 20.86 9.94
N GLU A 242 31.99 19.70 9.45
CA GLU A 242 31.73 18.39 10.04
C GLU A 242 30.22 18.14 10.22
N ALA A 243 29.43 18.47 9.19
CA ALA A 243 27.98 18.23 9.21
C ALA A 243 27.67 16.73 9.31
N GLY A 244 26.76 16.37 10.20
CA GLY A 244 26.43 14.96 10.44
C GLY A 244 27.32 14.28 11.48
N VAL A 245 28.07 15.04 12.30
CA VAL A 245 28.62 14.51 13.57
C VAL A 245 27.49 14.06 14.49
N ALA A 246 26.36 14.78 14.46
CA ALA A 246 25.11 14.39 15.09
C ALA A 246 23.97 14.69 14.13
N ALA A 247 23.17 13.70 13.77
CA ALA A 247 22.00 13.85 12.92
C ALA A 247 20.95 12.83 13.34
N CYS A 248 19.71 13.28 13.57
CA CYS A 248 18.62 12.42 14.02
C CYS A 248 17.28 13.13 13.82
N GLY A 249 16.19 12.36 13.74
CA GLY A 249 14.86 12.91 13.90
C GLY A 249 14.73 13.60 15.26
N ILE A 250 14.00 14.70 15.32
CA ILE A 250 13.85 15.54 16.51
C ILE A 250 12.39 15.76 16.91
N GLY A 251 11.50 14.89 16.42
CA GLY A 251 10.07 14.98 16.67
C GLY A 251 9.35 15.93 15.73
N ASP A 252 8.08 16.18 16.00
CA ASP A 252 7.26 17.16 15.28
C ASP A 252 7.35 18.51 16.01
N LEU A 253 8.32 19.34 15.62
CA LEU A 253 8.53 20.63 16.28
C LEU A 253 7.45 21.63 15.89
N ASP A 254 6.94 21.60 14.65
CA ASP A 254 6.01 22.63 14.15
C ASP A 254 4.52 22.24 14.24
N GLY A 255 4.23 21.01 14.65
CA GLY A 255 2.91 20.49 14.95
C GLY A 255 2.10 20.10 13.71
N ASP A 256 2.77 19.79 12.59
CA ASP A 256 2.12 19.42 11.34
C ASP A 256 1.82 17.91 11.21
N GLY A 257 2.36 17.11 12.14
CA GLY A 257 2.19 15.67 12.23
C GLY A 257 3.25 14.84 11.51
N VAL A 258 4.29 15.45 10.94
CA VAL A 258 5.44 14.78 10.32
C VAL A 258 6.69 15.05 11.18
N HIS A 259 7.59 14.08 11.30
CA HIS A 259 8.81 14.31 12.07
C HIS A 259 9.81 15.18 11.32
N ASP A 260 10.52 16.00 12.10
CA ASP A 260 11.56 16.90 11.65
C ASP A 260 12.95 16.32 11.86
N LEU A 261 13.93 16.86 11.13
CA LEU A 261 15.33 16.44 11.20
C LEU A 261 16.22 17.53 11.79
N GLY A 262 17.03 17.16 12.80
CA GLY A 262 18.11 17.97 13.34
C GLY A 262 19.47 17.53 12.79
N ILE A 263 20.33 18.49 12.43
CA ILE A 263 21.70 18.23 11.99
C ILE A 263 22.69 19.16 12.70
N GLY A 264 23.68 18.57 13.37
CA GLY A 264 24.80 19.24 13.99
C GLY A 264 26.01 19.38 13.07
N ALA A 265 26.69 20.53 13.15
CA ALA A 265 27.91 20.86 12.42
C ALA A 265 28.92 21.58 13.37
N PRO A 266 29.48 20.85 14.34
CA PRO A 266 30.32 21.43 15.39
C PRO A 266 31.65 22.01 14.88
N GLY A 267 32.15 21.54 13.73
CA GLY A 267 33.43 21.96 13.16
C GLY A 267 33.43 23.39 12.60
N VAL A 268 32.25 24.00 12.37
CA VAL A 268 32.14 25.35 11.82
C VAL A 268 32.97 26.34 12.64
N THR A 269 34.07 26.80 12.03
CA THR A 269 35.21 27.41 12.73
C THR A 269 34.86 28.32 13.90
N GLY A 270 35.15 27.79 15.09
CA GLY A 270 35.16 28.50 16.36
C GLY A 270 33.81 28.80 16.97
N ARG A 271 32.69 28.23 16.51
CA ARG A 271 31.34 28.41 17.10
C ARG A 271 30.40 27.21 17.00
N GLY A 272 30.62 26.27 16.07
CA GLY A 272 29.64 25.22 15.75
C GLY A 272 28.31 25.78 15.23
N ARG A 273 27.43 24.89 14.74
CA ARG A 273 26.07 25.20 14.29
C ARG A 273 25.16 23.97 14.43
N ALA A 274 23.86 24.22 14.51
CA ALA A 274 22.84 23.21 14.26
C ALA A 274 21.83 23.72 13.23
N TYR A 275 21.16 22.78 12.57
CA TYR A 275 20.21 23.02 11.49
C TYR A 275 18.95 22.21 11.73
N VAL A 276 17.80 22.75 11.35
CA VAL A 276 16.51 22.04 11.38
C VAL A 276 15.94 22.02 9.97
N PHE A 277 15.51 20.84 9.54
CA PHE A 277 14.70 20.61 8.35
C PHE A 277 13.34 20.12 8.79
N TYR A 278 12.31 20.91 8.47
CA TYR A 278 10.94 20.54 8.75
C TYR A 278 10.46 19.48 7.76
N GLY A 279 9.73 18.48 8.24
CA GLY A 279 9.06 17.47 7.43
C GLY A 279 7.97 18.08 6.52
N PRO A 280 7.49 17.35 5.51
CA PRO A 280 8.08 16.13 4.95
C PRO A 280 9.33 16.42 4.11
N ILE A 281 10.40 15.66 4.35
CA ILE A 281 11.68 15.75 3.62
C ILE A 281 11.65 14.74 2.48
N THR A 282 11.60 15.22 1.23
CA THR A 282 11.37 14.35 0.04
C THR A 282 12.35 14.58 -1.11
N ALA A 283 13.33 15.47 -0.94
CA ALA A 283 14.29 15.79 -1.99
C ALA A 283 15.63 16.26 -1.42
N ASP A 284 16.68 16.00 -2.20
CA ASP A 284 18.04 16.46 -1.93
C ASP A 284 18.11 17.97 -1.63
N SER A 285 19.01 18.33 -0.72
CA SER A 285 19.17 19.71 -0.27
C SER A 285 20.59 19.99 0.23
N ASN A 286 20.82 21.19 0.73
CA ASN A 286 22.08 21.58 1.38
C ASN A 286 21.78 22.24 2.72
N LEU A 287 22.74 22.23 3.65
CA LEU A 287 22.59 22.92 4.93
C LEU A 287 22.33 24.43 4.82
N GLN A 288 22.70 25.07 3.70
CA GLN A 288 22.42 26.50 3.50
C GLN A 288 20.94 26.78 3.18
N ASP A 289 20.20 25.75 2.75
CA ASP A 289 18.78 25.81 2.43
C ASP A 289 17.90 25.44 3.63
N ALA A 290 18.51 25.07 4.76
CA ALA A 290 17.80 24.72 5.99
C ALA A 290 16.84 25.84 6.43
N PRO A 291 15.56 25.52 6.69
CA PRO A 291 14.57 26.47 7.22
C PRO A 291 15.01 27.19 8.49
N ALA A 292 15.76 26.51 9.36
CA ALA A 292 16.36 27.11 10.55
C ALA A 292 17.85 26.83 10.64
N THR A 293 18.63 27.88 10.93
CA THR A 293 20.05 27.76 11.27
C THR A 293 20.27 28.34 12.66
N ILE A 294 20.71 27.49 13.59
CA ILE A 294 20.95 27.82 14.98
C ILE A 294 22.44 28.09 15.18
N ARG A 295 22.76 29.17 15.90
CA ARG A 295 24.13 29.57 16.19
C ARG A 295 24.29 30.16 17.58
N ASP A 296 25.52 30.10 18.07
CA ASP A 296 25.96 30.87 19.24
C ASP A 296 26.89 32.05 18.85
N THR A 297 27.00 32.99 19.77
CA THR A 297 27.89 34.16 19.72
C THR A 297 29.24 33.90 20.39
N GLU A 298 29.34 32.90 21.26
CA GLU A 298 30.58 32.51 21.94
C GLU A 298 31.40 31.50 21.12
N THR A 299 32.63 31.23 21.56
CA THR A 299 33.43 30.17 20.95
C THR A 299 33.03 28.83 21.50
N GLY A 300 32.72 27.88 20.62
CA GLY A 300 32.21 26.57 21.01
C GLY A 300 32.16 25.61 19.83
N CYS A 301 31.53 24.46 20.08
CA CYS A 301 31.25 23.39 19.14
C CYS A 301 29.76 23.02 19.20
N LEU A 302 28.90 24.04 19.19
CA LEU A 302 27.45 23.89 19.12
C LEU A 302 27.05 22.87 18.05
N GLY A 303 26.15 21.95 18.41
CA GLY A 303 25.72 20.86 17.54
C GLY A 303 26.61 19.61 17.61
N ALA A 304 27.51 19.52 18.60
CA ALA A 304 28.26 18.29 18.87
C ALA A 304 27.36 17.14 19.34
N ALA A 305 26.25 17.48 20.00
CA ALA A 305 25.16 16.58 20.34
C ALA A 305 23.83 17.30 20.10
N ILE A 306 22.82 16.53 19.69
CA ILE A 306 21.45 17.00 19.51
C ILE A 306 20.48 15.96 20.07
N ALA A 307 19.30 16.40 20.49
CA ALA A 307 18.19 15.53 20.87
C ALA A 307 16.85 16.26 20.65
N GLY A 308 15.75 15.51 20.57
CA GLY A 308 14.39 16.02 20.40
C GLY A 308 13.33 14.95 20.60
N GLY A 309 12.15 15.13 20.03
CA GLY A 309 11.07 14.14 20.07
C GLY A 309 10.36 14.04 21.42
N SER A 310 10.39 15.11 22.21
CA SER A 310 9.65 15.21 23.47
C SER A 310 9.34 16.66 23.84
N ASP A 311 8.16 16.89 24.43
CA ASP A 311 7.73 18.17 25.02
C ASP A 311 8.37 18.38 26.41
N LEU A 312 9.54 19.01 26.42
CA LEU A 312 10.29 19.31 27.65
C LEU A 312 9.77 20.57 28.34
N THR A 313 9.18 21.51 27.61
CA THR A 313 8.72 22.80 28.14
C THR A 313 7.27 22.74 28.64
N GLY A 314 6.53 21.70 28.29
CA GLY A 314 5.13 21.47 28.63
C GLY A 314 4.16 22.31 27.80
N ASP A 315 4.56 22.75 26.61
CA ASP A 315 3.76 23.59 25.72
C ASP A 315 2.92 22.80 24.69
N GLY A 316 3.18 21.49 24.60
CA GLY A 316 2.48 20.54 23.74
C GLY A 316 3.10 20.31 22.36
N LEU A 317 4.28 20.88 22.08
CA LEU A 317 5.10 20.58 20.90
C LEU A 317 6.40 19.90 21.34
N ASP A 318 7.04 19.20 20.42
CA ASP A 318 8.38 18.67 20.70
C ASP A 318 9.41 19.81 20.78
N ASP A 319 10.40 19.65 21.65
CA ASP A 319 11.46 20.61 21.86
C ASP A 319 12.79 20.13 21.26
N PHE A 320 13.55 21.06 20.67
CA PHE A 320 14.89 20.81 20.18
C PHE A 320 15.95 21.17 21.23
N VAL A 321 16.83 20.21 21.50
CA VAL A 321 17.93 20.37 22.47
C VAL A 321 19.28 20.25 21.76
N ILE A 322 20.17 21.20 22.02
CA ILE A 322 21.50 21.26 21.40
C ILE A 322 22.57 21.35 22.47
N GLY A 323 23.59 20.51 22.35
CA GLY A 323 24.78 20.52 23.18
C GLY A 323 25.91 21.35 22.57
N ASP A 324 26.61 22.11 23.41
CA ASP A 324 27.88 22.76 23.10
C ASP A 324 28.89 22.43 24.22
N PRO A 325 29.52 21.25 24.20
CA PRO A 325 30.48 20.84 25.23
C PRO A 325 31.78 21.65 25.21
N CYS A 326 32.03 22.44 24.16
CA CYS A 326 33.20 23.30 24.04
C CYS A 326 32.92 24.75 24.46
N TRP A 327 31.71 25.02 24.95
CA TRP A 327 31.28 26.36 25.34
C TRP A 327 32.08 26.89 26.54
N GLY A 328 32.52 28.15 26.45
CA GLY A 328 33.30 28.85 27.47
C GLY A 328 34.82 28.63 27.37
N ASP A 329 35.54 28.97 28.44
CA ASP A 329 37.00 28.87 28.48
C ASP A 329 37.46 27.41 28.64
N THR A 330 38.53 27.01 27.95
CA THR A 330 39.18 25.68 28.09
C THR A 330 40.31 25.67 29.14
N ASN A 331 40.51 24.55 29.87
CA ASN A 331 41.65 24.40 30.79
C ASN A 331 42.93 23.99 30.05
N SER A 332 44.00 23.78 30.81
CA SER A 332 45.25 23.18 30.35
C SER A 332 45.09 21.80 29.71
N ASP A 333 44.03 21.07 30.07
CA ASP A 333 43.76 19.71 29.63
C ASP A 333 42.81 19.68 28.41
N GLY A 334 42.28 20.85 28.00
CA GLY A 334 41.47 21.04 26.80
C GLY A 334 39.95 21.03 27.03
N HIS A 335 39.48 20.85 28.27
CA HIS A 335 38.06 20.77 28.62
C HIS A 335 37.46 22.16 28.85
N ALA A 336 36.27 22.40 28.29
CA ALA A 336 35.47 23.60 28.49
C ALA A 336 34.33 23.34 29.49
N ASP A 337 33.68 24.41 29.97
CA ASP A 337 32.53 24.28 30.89
C ASP A 337 31.36 23.57 30.21
N GLY A 338 31.09 23.93 28.97
CA GLY A 338 29.99 23.39 28.17
C GLY A 338 28.63 24.01 28.50
N ALA A 339 27.70 23.86 27.57
CA ALA A 339 26.33 24.34 27.69
C ALA A 339 25.33 23.42 26.96
N VAL A 340 24.07 23.50 27.36
CA VAL A 340 22.92 22.93 26.65
C VAL A 340 21.89 24.02 26.43
N PHE A 341 21.31 24.05 25.23
CA PHE A 341 20.26 24.99 24.83
C PHE A 341 18.99 24.22 24.46
N ILE A 342 17.84 24.69 24.94
CA ILE A 342 16.52 24.06 24.72
C ILE A 342 15.62 25.10 24.07
N SER A 343 15.01 24.76 22.94
CA SER A 343 14.02 25.62 22.28
C SER A 343 12.79 25.83 23.17
N GLN A 344 12.05 26.90 22.90
CA GLN A 344 10.72 27.13 23.52
C GLN A 344 9.64 27.41 22.47
N GLU A 345 10.06 27.51 21.21
CA GLU A 345 9.24 27.73 20.04
C GLU A 345 10.00 27.09 18.85
N PRO A 346 9.30 26.69 17.78
CA PRO A 346 9.92 26.10 16.59
C PRO A 346 11.01 27.03 16.02
N PRO A 347 12.28 26.57 15.92
CA PRO A 347 13.37 27.40 15.42
C PRO A 347 13.10 27.87 13.98
N SER A 348 13.29 29.15 13.66
CA SER A 348 13.06 29.62 12.29
C SER A 348 14.08 30.66 11.82
N GLY A 349 14.32 30.65 10.51
CA GLY A 349 15.17 31.62 9.84
C GLY A 349 16.66 31.26 9.85
N THR A 350 17.41 31.97 9.03
CA THR A 350 18.82 31.68 8.74
C THR A 350 19.81 32.14 9.82
N GLU A 351 19.31 32.74 10.91
CA GLU A 351 20.13 33.28 12.00
C GLU A 351 19.36 33.26 13.33
N SER A 352 19.04 32.06 13.84
CA SER A 352 18.41 31.88 15.15
C SER A 352 19.47 31.82 16.26
N PRO A 353 19.60 32.85 17.13
CA PRO A 353 20.57 32.83 18.20
C PRO A 353 20.05 32.04 19.40
N VAL A 354 20.90 31.20 20.00
CA VAL A 354 20.58 30.48 21.24
C VAL A 354 20.47 31.40 22.47
N SER A 355 20.72 32.70 22.35
CA SER A 355 20.65 33.66 23.47
C SER A 355 19.25 33.83 24.05
N ASP A 356 18.22 33.47 23.29
CA ASP A 356 16.81 33.55 23.69
C ASP A 356 16.26 32.18 24.15
N TRP A 357 17.11 31.14 24.17
CA TRP A 357 16.72 29.77 24.54
C TRP A 357 16.96 29.50 26.02
N LEU A 358 16.26 28.50 26.56
CA LEU A 358 16.55 28.01 27.90
C LEU A 358 17.95 27.41 27.91
N THR A 359 18.77 27.79 28.89
CA THR A 359 20.19 27.43 28.91
C THR A 359 20.57 26.71 30.20
N ILE A 360 21.25 25.58 30.06
CA ILE A 360 21.92 24.85 31.15
C ILE A 360 23.43 25.09 31.04
N ASN A 361 24.02 25.74 32.04
CA ASN A 361 25.45 26.05 32.03
C ASN A 361 26.23 25.11 32.94
N GLY A 362 27.47 24.80 32.54
CA GLY A 362 28.46 24.22 33.45
C GLY A 362 28.75 25.10 34.64
N ALA A 363 28.89 24.51 35.83
CA ALA A 363 29.11 25.24 37.08
C ALA A 363 30.56 25.74 37.27
N GLY A 364 31.30 26.00 36.19
CA GLY A 364 32.69 26.50 36.21
C GLY A 364 33.77 25.44 36.49
N PHE A 365 33.45 24.17 36.28
CA PHE A 365 34.33 23.02 36.55
C PHE A 365 34.82 22.30 35.29
N ARG A 366 34.56 22.84 34.10
CA ARG A 366 35.10 22.33 32.83
C ARG A 366 34.71 20.89 32.53
N GLN A 367 33.42 20.62 32.69
CA GLN A 367 32.85 19.27 32.72
C GLN A 367 32.42 18.78 31.33
N GLY A 368 32.51 19.63 30.30
CA GLY A 368 31.99 19.33 28.97
C GLY A 368 30.48 19.11 28.96
N VAL A 369 29.72 19.98 29.66
CA VAL A 369 28.26 19.88 29.72
C VAL A 369 27.66 19.86 28.31
N GLY A 370 26.78 18.90 28.04
CA GLY A 370 26.12 18.75 26.74
C GLY A 370 26.90 17.90 25.74
N ALA A 371 27.86 17.09 26.20
CA ALA A 371 28.58 16.15 25.32
C ALA A 371 27.71 15.01 24.78
N ALA A 372 26.65 14.66 25.52
CA ALA A 372 25.61 13.72 25.12
C ALA A 372 24.27 14.16 25.73
N LEU A 373 23.18 13.84 25.05
CA LEU A 373 21.82 14.28 25.37
C LEU A 373 20.84 13.14 25.14
N SER A 374 19.77 13.11 25.95
CA SER A 374 18.61 12.25 25.72
C SER A 374 17.39 12.91 26.34
N THR A 375 16.27 12.88 25.64
CA THR A 375 15.04 13.63 25.95
C THR A 375 13.81 12.73 26.10
N ARG A 376 13.86 11.51 25.56
CA ARG A 376 12.75 10.56 25.55
C ARG A 376 12.79 9.67 26.78
N GLY A 377 12.20 10.12 27.87
CA GLY A 377 12.03 9.29 29.06
C GLY A 377 11.50 10.07 30.26
N ASP A 378 10.80 9.37 31.14
CA ASP A 378 10.18 9.90 32.36
C ASP A 378 10.74 9.12 33.55
N VAL A 379 11.91 9.56 34.04
CA VAL A 379 12.66 8.77 35.04
C VAL A 379 12.06 8.91 36.44
N ASP A 380 11.29 9.98 36.68
CA ASP A 380 10.67 10.25 37.98
C ASP A 380 9.19 9.81 38.07
N SER A 381 8.61 9.47 36.92
CA SER A 381 7.28 8.93 36.68
C SER A 381 6.14 9.92 36.90
N ASP A 382 6.36 11.20 36.60
CA ASP A 382 5.35 12.25 36.73
C ASP A 382 4.47 12.42 35.48
N GLY A 383 4.77 11.67 34.41
CA GLY A 383 4.09 11.67 33.12
C GLY A 383 4.63 12.73 32.15
N ARG A 384 5.81 13.30 32.40
CA ARG A 384 6.47 14.28 31.55
C ARG A 384 7.87 13.81 31.18
N ALA A 385 8.34 14.28 30.03
CA ALA A 385 9.68 13.99 29.59
C ALA A 385 10.73 14.75 30.43
N ASP A 386 11.82 14.05 30.73
CA ASP A 386 12.98 14.55 31.44
C ASP A 386 14.17 14.71 30.49
N LEU A 387 15.07 15.63 30.82
CA LEU A 387 16.30 15.84 30.06
C LEU A 387 17.49 15.24 30.80
N ALA A 388 18.17 14.28 30.19
CA ALA A 388 19.45 13.77 30.67
C ALA A 388 20.61 14.42 29.91
N VAL A 389 21.62 14.89 30.66
CA VAL A 389 22.77 15.66 30.16
C VAL A 389 24.09 15.03 30.57
N GLY A 390 24.93 14.73 29.59
CA GLY A 390 26.27 14.16 29.77
C GLY A 390 27.34 15.18 30.14
N MET A 391 28.23 14.78 31.04
CA MET A 391 29.35 15.56 31.57
C MET A 391 30.57 14.64 31.75
N PRO A 392 31.24 14.24 30.66
CA PRO A 392 32.26 13.19 30.65
C PRO A 392 33.52 13.52 31.46
N TYR A 393 33.76 14.80 31.74
CA TYR A 393 34.92 15.30 32.49
C TYR A 393 34.53 15.77 33.90
N GLY A 394 33.39 15.28 34.41
CA GLY A 394 32.93 15.59 35.75
C GLY A 394 33.86 15.00 36.82
N ASP A 395 34.50 15.85 37.62
CA ASP A 395 35.36 15.47 38.75
C ASP A 395 34.61 15.26 40.07
N ARG A 396 33.37 14.75 40.02
CA ARG A 396 32.51 14.72 41.21
C ARG A 396 33.08 13.85 42.34
N ARG A 397 33.72 12.73 41.99
CA ARG A 397 34.26 11.76 42.95
C ARG A 397 35.75 11.49 42.73
N GLU A 398 36.15 11.24 41.50
CA GLU A 398 37.55 11.06 41.06
C GLU A 398 37.79 11.93 39.81
N THR A 399 39.05 12.08 39.40
CA THR A 399 39.41 12.82 38.18
C THR A 399 38.78 12.17 36.94
N ASP A 400 38.06 12.96 36.14
CA ASP A 400 37.38 12.53 34.92
C ASP A 400 36.52 11.26 35.11
N CYS A 401 35.91 11.11 36.29
CA CYS A 401 35.00 10.00 36.54
C CYS A 401 33.71 10.12 35.71
N GLY A 402 33.38 11.35 35.29
CA GLY A 402 32.22 11.66 34.47
C GLY A 402 30.91 11.64 35.27
N GLN A 403 29.87 12.21 34.67
CA GLN A 403 28.56 12.38 35.29
C GLN A 403 27.45 12.49 34.23
N VAL A 404 26.25 12.03 34.60
CA VAL A 404 24.97 12.32 33.93
C VAL A 404 24.09 13.09 34.90
N SER A 405 23.50 14.19 34.44
CA SER A 405 22.54 14.99 35.18
C SER A 405 21.16 14.84 34.56
N ILE A 406 20.16 14.43 35.33
CA ILE A 406 18.77 14.36 34.87
C ILE A 406 17.99 15.55 35.43
N VAL A 407 17.43 16.36 34.54
CA VAL A 407 16.64 17.55 34.84
C VAL A 407 15.19 17.26 34.53
N HIS A 408 14.33 17.33 35.54
CA HIS A 408 12.94 16.92 35.36
C HIS A 408 12.12 17.96 34.59
N GLY A 409 11.19 17.47 33.76
CA GLY A 409 10.20 18.30 33.08
C GLY A 409 9.11 18.83 34.01
N PRO A 410 8.34 19.86 33.61
CA PRO A 410 8.60 20.72 32.46
C PRO A 410 9.65 21.80 32.80
N ILE A 411 10.56 22.06 31.88
CA ILE A 411 11.64 23.04 32.00
C ILE A 411 11.11 24.40 31.56
N THR A 412 10.79 25.27 32.53
CA THR A 412 10.17 26.59 32.26
C THR A 412 11.08 27.78 32.58
N GLU A 413 12.25 27.51 33.15
CA GLU A 413 13.29 28.49 33.49
C GLU A 413 14.67 27.85 33.35
N ASN A 414 15.72 28.67 33.18
CA ASN A 414 17.10 28.19 33.02
C ASN A 414 17.50 27.27 34.19
N PRO A 415 17.61 25.95 33.96
CA PRO A 415 17.92 25.03 35.04
C PRO A 415 19.43 24.99 35.27
N SER A 416 19.83 24.45 36.42
CA SER A 416 21.23 24.18 36.73
C SER A 416 21.47 22.68 36.65
N THR A 417 22.64 22.28 36.16
CA THR A 417 23.08 20.88 36.25
C THR A 417 23.06 20.39 37.70
N SER A 418 23.40 21.25 38.66
CA SER A 418 23.43 20.89 40.08
C SER A 418 22.07 20.74 40.76
N SER A 419 20.96 21.10 40.10
CA SER A 419 19.61 20.90 40.62
C SER A 419 18.96 19.58 40.20
N GLY A 420 19.51 18.91 39.19
CA GLY A 420 19.02 17.62 38.72
C GLY A 420 19.51 16.43 39.56
N ILE A 421 18.98 15.24 39.28
CA ILE A 421 19.51 13.98 39.82
C ILE A 421 20.82 13.64 39.14
N GLN A 422 21.80 13.19 39.93
CA GLN A 422 23.15 13.00 39.44
C GLN A 422 23.62 11.56 39.55
N LEU A 423 23.99 10.98 38.42
CA LEU A 423 24.65 9.69 38.34
C LEU A 423 26.12 9.90 37.96
N TYR A 424 27.04 9.31 38.70
CA TYR A 424 28.47 9.63 38.55
C TYR A 424 29.37 8.41 38.70
N GLY A 425 30.49 8.44 37.99
CA GLY A 425 31.51 7.40 38.08
C GLY A 425 32.16 7.34 39.47
N ILE A 426 32.76 6.19 39.76
CA ILE A 426 33.45 5.88 41.02
C ILE A 426 34.96 5.72 40.90
N SER A 427 35.51 5.74 39.69
CA SER A 427 36.94 5.60 39.41
C SER A 427 37.43 6.66 38.41
N GLU A 428 38.73 6.90 38.42
CA GLU A 428 39.41 7.84 37.51
C GLU A 428 39.22 7.44 36.05
N GLY A 429 38.93 8.41 35.19
CA GLY A 429 38.85 8.23 33.74
C GLY A 429 37.80 7.24 33.26
N GLN A 430 36.71 7.06 34.03
CA GLN A 430 35.57 6.23 33.64
C GLN A 430 34.71 6.88 32.55
N ASN A 431 34.75 8.20 32.43
CA ASN A 431 34.05 9.00 31.43
C ASN A 431 32.54 8.72 31.33
N VAL A 432 31.86 8.56 32.48
CA VAL A 432 30.39 8.54 32.53
C VAL A 432 29.83 9.80 31.86
N GLY A 433 28.79 9.65 31.03
CA GLY A 433 28.20 10.79 30.31
C GLY A 433 28.81 11.07 28.94
N VAL A 434 29.68 10.19 28.43
CA VAL A 434 30.05 10.16 27.00
C VAL A 434 28.90 9.65 26.14
N THR A 435 28.18 8.63 26.61
CA THR A 435 27.02 8.05 25.92
C THR A 435 26.09 7.44 26.96
N PHE A 436 24.79 7.62 26.76
CA PHE A 436 23.72 7.04 27.57
C PHE A 436 22.41 7.14 26.80
N THR A 437 21.42 6.36 27.21
CA THR A 437 20.02 6.53 26.82
C THR A 437 19.13 6.30 28.04
N HIS A 438 17.99 6.99 28.11
CA HIS A 438 16.94 6.71 29.09
C HIS A 438 15.58 6.42 28.45
N ASP A 439 15.59 6.10 27.15
CA ASP A 439 14.42 5.73 26.36
C ASP A 439 14.28 4.20 26.29
N LEU A 440 14.24 3.55 27.44
CA LEU A 440 14.01 2.11 27.54
C LEU A 440 13.37 1.70 28.86
N ASP A 441 12.50 0.71 28.83
CA ASP A 441 12.03 -0.06 29.99
C ASP A 441 12.51 -1.51 29.85
N ALA A 442 13.74 -1.77 30.27
CA ALA A 442 14.38 -3.06 30.09
C ALA A 442 13.81 -4.12 31.04
N ASN A 443 13.14 -3.74 32.13
CA ASN A 443 12.64 -4.68 33.12
C ASN A 443 11.09 -4.84 33.10
N GLY A 444 10.41 -4.04 32.28
CA GLY A 444 8.96 -4.03 32.05
C GLY A 444 8.14 -3.59 33.25
N ASP A 445 8.68 -2.72 34.11
CA ASP A 445 7.96 -2.16 35.25
C ASP A 445 7.19 -0.87 34.94
N GLY A 446 7.29 -0.40 33.69
CA GLY A 446 6.62 0.78 33.15
C GLY A 446 7.37 2.08 33.43
N TYR A 447 8.63 2.02 33.87
CA TYR A 447 9.47 3.17 34.12
C TYR A 447 10.69 3.18 33.21
N SER A 448 11.05 4.38 32.74
CA SER A 448 12.28 4.59 32.00
C SER A 448 13.50 4.24 32.86
N ASP A 449 14.33 3.34 32.37
CA ASP A 449 15.63 2.97 32.89
C ASP A 449 16.72 3.83 32.24
N LEU A 450 17.88 3.96 32.87
CA LEU A 450 19.03 4.66 32.30
C LEU A 450 20.16 3.69 31.99
N LEU A 451 20.51 3.55 30.72
CA LEU A 451 21.67 2.80 30.26
C LEU A 451 22.86 3.75 30.05
N VAL A 452 24.02 3.41 30.60
CA VAL A 452 25.22 4.27 30.56
C VAL A 452 26.42 3.51 30.03
N GLY A 453 27.03 4.04 28.97
CA GLY A 453 28.31 3.57 28.46
C GLY A 453 29.49 4.19 29.19
N GLN A 454 30.51 3.38 29.47
CA GLN A 454 31.66 3.75 30.30
C GLN A 454 32.94 3.24 29.62
N PRO A 455 33.42 3.89 28.54
CA PRO A 455 34.49 3.37 27.68
C PRO A 455 35.91 3.46 28.27
N GLU A 456 36.06 4.10 29.44
CA GLU A 456 37.34 4.21 30.18
C GLU A 456 38.49 4.85 29.39
N ILE A 457 38.20 5.85 28.57
CA ILE A 457 39.13 6.45 27.59
C ILE A 457 40.32 7.12 28.28
N GLU A 458 40.08 7.93 29.31
CA GLU A 458 41.12 8.74 29.96
C GLU A 458 42.03 7.91 30.89
N SER A 459 41.53 6.78 31.40
CA SER A 459 42.34 5.85 32.20
C SER A 459 43.43 5.14 31.38
N GLY A 460 43.29 5.13 30.05
CA GLY A 460 44.11 4.35 29.13
C GLY A 460 43.88 2.84 29.21
N ASP A 461 42.87 2.37 29.96
CA ASP A 461 42.53 0.96 30.14
C ASP A 461 41.65 0.39 29.02
N TYR A 462 40.85 1.23 28.34
CA TYR A 462 39.93 0.93 27.21
C TYR A 462 39.25 -0.44 27.19
N ARG A 463 39.10 -1.15 28.32
CA ARG A 463 38.30 -2.37 28.37
C ARG A 463 36.83 -1.98 28.22
N GLY A 464 36.47 -0.89 28.88
CA GLY A 464 35.14 -0.33 28.85
C GLY A 464 34.12 -1.21 29.58
N ARG A 465 32.93 -0.67 29.81
CA ARG A 465 31.81 -1.36 30.44
C ARG A 465 30.51 -0.63 30.15
N VAL A 466 29.40 -1.30 30.40
CA VAL A 466 28.05 -0.73 30.35
C VAL A 466 27.37 -0.98 31.70
N GLU A 467 26.52 -0.06 32.12
CA GLU A 467 25.75 -0.20 33.36
C GLU A 467 24.34 0.32 33.14
N ILE A 468 23.36 -0.42 33.65
CA ILE A 468 21.95 -0.01 33.67
C ILE A 468 21.54 0.40 35.09
N ALA A 469 20.92 1.57 35.21
CA ALA A 469 20.27 2.04 36.41
C ALA A 469 18.75 1.94 36.21
N PHE A 470 18.15 0.93 36.82
CA PHE A 470 16.71 0.73 36.71
C PHE A 470 15.93 1.88 37.33
N GLY A 471 14.91 2.33 36.62
CA GLY A 471 13.93 3.29 37.06
C GLY A 471 13.11 2.75 38.24
N PRO A 472 12.34 3.62 38.91
CA PRO A 472 12.38 5.07 38.79
C PRO A 472 13.58 5.67 39.54
N ILE A 473 14.31 6.59 38.90
CA ILE A 473 15.52 7.21 39.45
C ILE A 473 15.12 8.48 40.21
N ARG A 474 15.32 8.51 41.54
CA ARG A 474 14.83 9.62 42.41
C ARG A 474 15.88 10.31 43.27
N GLU A 475 17.10 9.79 43.28
CA GLU A 475 18.19 10.33 44.08
C GLU A 475 19.54 10.11 43.40
N ASP A 476 20.51 10.94 43.78
CA ASP A 476 21.88 10.81 43.29
C ASP A 476 22.44 9.42 43.58
N SER A 477 23.05 8.80 42.57
CA SER A 477 23.61 7.46 42.66
C SER A 477 25.00 7.38 42.06
N SER A 478 25.79 6.41 42.53
CA SER A 478 27.12 6.14 41.99
C SER A 478 27.08 4.92 41.09
N LEU A 479 27.64 5.04 39.88
CA LEU A 479 27.70 3.98 38.88
C LEU A 479 28.94 3.09 39.12
N GLY A 480 28.72 1.81 39.42
CA GLY A 480 29.75 0.80 39.67
C GLY A 480 29.52 -0.06 40.91
N VAL A 481 28.28 -0.21 41.37
CA VAL A 481 27.92 -1.02 42.55
C VAL A 481 26.82 -2.08 42.30
N ALA A 482 26.11 -2.03 41.16
CA ALA A 482 25.12 -3.03 40.72
C ALA A 482 24.99 -3.05 39.18
N SER A 483 24.69 -4.22 38.58
CA SER A 483 24.38 -4.41 37.15
C SER A 483 25.42 -3.86 36.14
N THR A 484 26.72 -3.98 36.48
CA THR A 484 27.80 -3.65 35.56
C THR A 484 28.09 -4.83 34.64
N TRP A 485 28.03 -4.58 33.33
CA TRP A 485 28.32 -5.57 32.30
C TRP A 485 29.68 -5.31 31.66
N SER A 486 30.45 -6.38 31.54
CA SER A 486 31.71 -6.42 30.80
C SER A 486 31.60 -7.42 29.67
N GLY A 487 32.43 -7.26 28.64
CA GLY A 487 32.57 -8.21 27.55
C GLY A 487 33.98 -8.13 26.96
N GLY A 488 34.40 -9.20 26.31
CA GLY A 488 35.65 -9.39 25.60
C GLY A 488 36.93 -9.40 26.45
N ASP A 489 37.97 -10.04 25.90
CA ASP A 489 39.35 -9.93 26.39
C ASP A 489 40.07 -8.74 25.70
N GLY A 490 40.42 -7.69 26.45
CA GLY A 490 41.36 -6.65 25.98
C GLY A 490 40.80 -5.22 25.88
N TYR A 491 41.48 -4.38 25.09
CA TYR A 491 41.18 -2.96 24.89
C TYR A 491 40.09 -2.76 23.81
N ILE A 492 38.85 -3.20 24.08
CA ILE A 492 37.77 -3.25 23.08
C ILE A 492 36.93 -1.97 22.99
N GLY A 493 37.02 -1.09 24.00
CA GLY A 493 36.26 0.16 24.06
C GLY A 493 34.75 -0.05 24.25
N LEU A 494 34.34 -1.05 25.04
CA LEU A 494 32.93 -1.32 25.31
C LEU A 494 32.24 -0.11 25.96
N GLY A 495 31.01 0.18 25.52
CA GLY A 495 30.25 1.33 26.00
C GLY A 495 30.69 2.66 25.35
N ALA A 496 31.38 2.60 24.21
CA ALA A 496 31.62 3.78 23.38
C ALA A 496 30.34 4.33 22.73
N ALA A 497 29.37 3.45 22.50
CA ALA A 497 27.99 3.77 22.13
C ALA A 497 27.05 2.81 22.85
N VAL A 498 25.90 3.30 23.28
CA VAL A 498 24.78 2.51 23.81
C VAL A 498 23.47 3.05 23.26
N ALA A 499 22.47 2.18 23.08
CA ALA A 499 21.14 2.56 22.62
C ALA A 499 20.10 1.53 23.08
N SER A 500 18.82 1.93 23.09
CA SER A 500 17.72 0.98 23.04
C SER A 500 17.69 0.36 21.65
N ALA A 501 17.44 -0.94 21.56
CA ALA A 501 17.14 -1.62 20.31
C ALA A 501 15.64 -1.58 19.99
N GLY A 502 14.78 -1.26 20.97
CA GLY A 502 13.36 -1.60 20.93
C GLY A 502 13.13 -3.09 21.23
N ASP A 503 11.93 -3.60 20.99
CA ASP A 503 11.57 -5.01 21.17
C ASP A 503 11.91 -5.83 19.92
N VAL A 504 13.18 -6.19 19.76
CA VAL A 504 13.67 -6.87 18.55
C VAL A 504 13.37 -8.37 18.54
N ASN A 505 12.71 -8.90 19.58
CA ASN A 505 12.37 -10.32 19.70
C ASN A 505 10.86 -10.59 19.92
N GLY A 506 10.07 -9.54 20.16
CA GLY A 506 8.62 -9.56 20.36
C GLY A 506 8.18 -10.07 21.73
N ASP A 507 8.99 -9.93 22.77
CA ASP A 507 8.66 -10.36 24.13
C ASP A 507 8.05 -9.26 25.02
N GLY A 508 7.98 -8.04 24.51
CA GLY A 508 7.38 -6.87 25.14
C GLY A 508 8.31 -6.10 26.08
N TYR A 509 9.62 -6.39 26.06
CA TYR A 509 10.64 -5.64 26.77
C TYR A 509 11.58 -4.93 25.79
N ASP A 510 12.04 -3.74 26.16
CA ASP A 510 13.05 -3.06 25.35
C ASP A 510 14.40 -3.78 25.48
N ASP A 511 14.99 -4.10 24.34
CA ASP A 511 16.30 -4.72 24.24
C ASP A 511 17.41 -3.66 24.19
N ILE A 512 18.64 -4.07 24.52
CA ILE A 512 19.76 -3.15 24.75
C ILE A 512 20.89 -3.40 23.77
N LEU A 513 21.46 -2.32 23.21
CA LEU A 513 22.65 -2.35 22.38
C LEU A 513 23.87 -1.76 23.11
N ALA A 514 25.01 -2.42 22.98
CA ALA A 514 26.30 -1.96 23.50
C ALA A 514 27.43 -2.13 22.47
N GLY A 515 28.07 -1.01 22.10
CA GLY A 515 29.13 -0.97 21.10
C GLY A 515 30.53 -1.12 21.69
N ALA A 516 31.38 -1.89 21.02
CA ALA A 516 32.80 -2.10 21.31
C ALA A 516 33.66 -1.93 20.02
N PRO A 517 33.74 -0.70 19.47
CA PRO A 517 34.29 -0.44 18.14
C PRO A 517 35.80 -0.72 18.03
N ARG A 518 36.54 -0.80 19.15
CA ARG A 518 37.99 -1.05 19.15
C ARG A 518 38.36 -2.53 19.25
N THR A 519 37.39 -3.42 19.04
CA THR A 519 37.68 -4.86 18.97
C THR A 519 38.57 -5.17 17.77
N LEU A 520 39.64 -5.96 17.97
CA LEU A 520 40.56 -6.35 16.91
C LEU A 520 39.98 -7.48 16.04
N GLY A 521 40.22 -7.41 14.73
CA GLY A 521 39.82 -8.47 13.80
C GLY A 521 40.54 -9.81 14.01
N SER A 522 39.92 -10.90 13.56
CA SER A 522 40.37 -12.29 13.74
C SER A 522 41.72 -12.65 13.08
N ASN A 523 42.25 -11.80 12.21
CA ASN A 523 43.46 -12.05 11.41
C ASN A 523 44.76 -11.40 11.92
N TRP A 524 44.78 -10.82 13.13
CA TRP A 524 45.98 -10.19 13.75
C TRP A 524 46.62 -9.07 12.91
N THR A 525 45.92 -8.55 11.91
CA THR A 525 46.15 -7.20 11.40
C THR A 525 45.64 -6.22 12.47
N GLN A 526 46.40 -5.18 12.80
CA GLN A 526 46.04 -4.19 13.85
C GLN A 526 44.90 -3.26 13.39
N THR A 527 43.87 -3.79 12.73
CA THR A 527 42.71 -3.04 12.25
C THR A 527 41.52 -3.36 13.13
N TYR A 528 40.84 -2.32 13.60
CA TYR A 528 39.70 -2.45 14.51
C TYR A 528 38.47 -2.86 13.71
N SER A 529 37.93 -4.05 14.00
CA SER A 529 36.73 -4.54 13.33
C SER A 529 35.45 -4.05 13.99
N GLY A 530 35.50 -3.80 15.30
CA GLY A 530 34.32 -3.51 16.10
C GLY A 530 33.45 -4.74 16.38
N LYS A 531 32.61 -4.59 17.40
CA LYS A 531 31.61 -5.56 17.85
C LYS A 531 30.44 -4.81 18.46
N VAL A 532 29.25 -5.39 18.37
CA VAL A 532 28.05 -4.92 19.06
C VAL A 532 27.44 -6.09 19.82
N TYR A 533 27.03 -5.84 21.06
CA TYR A 533 26.28 -6.79 21.87
C TYR A 533 24.82 -6.34 21.92
N LEU A 534 23.91 -7.26 21.60
CA LEU A 534 22.49 -7.16 21.85
C LEU A 534 22.14 -7.98 23.07
N VAL A 535 21.44 -7.37 24.01
CA VAL A 535 20.97 -7.98 25.25
C VAL A 535 19.47 -7.87 25.25
N HIS A 536 18.78 -9.02 25.28
CA HIS A 536 17.34 -8.98 25.38
C HIS A 536 16.87 -8.50 26.76
N GLY A 537 15.82 -7.69 26.78
CA GLY A 537 15.18 -7.17 27.96
C GLY A 537 14.62 -8.27 28.86
N GLY A 538 14.45 -7.95 30.14
CA GLY A 538 13.94 -8.85 31.16
C GLY A 538 14.39 -8.49 32.57
N ALA A 539 13.69 -9.03 33.57
CA ALA A 539 13.93 -8.72 35.00
C ALA A 539 15.34 -9.10 35.51
N ASP A 540 16.04 -9.99 34.82
CA ASP A 540 17.42 -10.37 35.11
C ASP A 540 18.28 -10.01 33.88
N GLY A 541 19.11 -8.96 33.99
CA GLY A 541 20.10 -8.63 32.96
C GLY A 541 21.20 -9.70 32.84
N PRO A 542 22.06 -9.61 31.81
CA PRO A 542 23.12 -10.60 31.57
C PRO A 542 24.15 -10.60 32.71
N ASP A 543 24.68 -11.78 33.02
CA ASP A 543 25.81 -11.94 33.94
C ASP A 543 27.14 -11.62 33.19
N ASP A 544 27.23 -11.97 31.91
CA ASP A 544 28.36 -11.69 31.00
C ASP A 544 27.89 -11.51 29.55
N LEU A 545 28.29 -10.41 28.89
CA LEU A 545 27.86 -10.12 27.51
C LEU A 545 28.39 -11.12 26.47
N ASP A 546 29.55 -11.75 26.71
CA ASP A 546 30.09 -12.75 25.79
C ASP A 546 29.38 -14.11 25.88
N GLU A 547 28.76 -14.40 27.03
CA GLU A 547 28.06 -15.67 27.28
C GLU A 547 26.56 -15.55 27.03
N ASP A 548 25.96 -14.42 27.40
CA ASP A 548 24.51 -14.22 27.44
C ASP A 548 23.98 -13.32 26.31
N GLY A 549 24.83 -12.50 25.69
CA GLY A 549 24.44 -11.57 24.62
C GLY A 549 24.43 -12.19 23.23
N VAL A 550 23.61 -11.63 22.34
CA VAL A 550 23.71 -11.81 20.89
C VAL A 550 24.83 -10.91 20.37
N ILE A 551 25.75 -11.46 19.59
CA ILE A 551 26.95 -10.74 19.14
C ILE A 551 26.88 -10.47 17.63
N PHE A 552 27.04 -9.20 17.27
CA PHE A 552 27.32 -8.77 15.91
C PHE A 552 28.81 -8.47 15.73
N SER A 553 29.46 -9.15 14.79
CA SER A 553 30.89 -8.97 14.53
C SER A 553 31.12 -8.13 13.28
N GLY A 554 31.86 -7.03 13.41
CA GLY A 554 32.22 -6.20 12.27
C GLY A 554 33.38 -6.77 11.44
N GLU A 555 33.54 -6.21 10.24
CA GLU A 555 34.66 -6.50 9.35
C GLU A 555 35.89 -5.67 9.75
N GLY A 556 37.10 -6.17 9.46
CA GLY A 556 38.34 -5.50 9.88
C GLY A 556 38.52 -4.11 9.27
N GLY A 557 38.61 -3.07 10.11
CA GLY A 557 38.76 -1.67 9.70
C GLY A 557 37.47 -0.86 9.74
N THR A 558 36.31 -1.48 10.02
CA THR A 558 35.01 -0.80 9.98
C THR A 558 34.65 -0.04 11.26
N GLU A 559 35.29 -0.37 12.39
CA GLU A 559 34.96 0.20 13.72
C GLU A 559 33.45 0.09 14.05
N ALA A 560 32.81 -1.02 13.67
CA ALA A 560 31.38 -1.23 13.90
C ALA A 560 30.97 -1.09 15.37
N GLY A 561 29.83 -0.42 15.61
CA GLY A 561 29.35 -0.10 16.95
C GLY A 561 29.88 1.23 17.49
N ARG A 562 30.35 2.12 16.60
CA ARG A 562 30.77 3.48 16.98
C ARG A 562 29.58 4.41 17.22
N ALA A 563 28.46 4.12 16.58
CA ALA A 563 27.14 4.72 16.78
C ALA A 563 26.07 3.61 16.68
N LEU A 564 24.99 3.73 17.43
CA LEU A 564 23.91 2.73 17.55
C LEU A 564 22.58 3.46 17.68
N SER A 565 21.53 2.87 17.10
CA SER A 565 20.14 3.31 17.25
C SER A 565 19.21 2.12 17.02
N SER A 566 18.03 2.12 17.64
CA SER A 566 16.90 1.40 17.05
C SER A 566 16.58 2.03 15.70
N ALA A 567 16.22 1.20 14.73
CA ALA A 567 15.67 1.62 13.45
C ALA A 567 14.14 1.73 13.49
N GLY A 568 13.50 1.39 14.62
CA GLY A 568 12.05 1.15 14.67
C GLY A 568 11.67 -0.06 13.83
N ASP A 569 10.40 -0.19 13.48
CA ASP A 569 9.91 -1.23 12.57
C ASP A 569 10.05 -0.75 11.12
N PHE A 570 11.30 -0.71 10.63
CA PHE A 570 11.65 -0.10 9.33
C PHE A 570 11.03 -0.86 8.15
N ASN A 571 10.81 -2.16 8.31
CA ASN A 571 10.23 -3.03 7.29
C ASN A 571 8.74 -3.35 7.52
N GLY A 572 8.12 -2.89 8.61
CA GLY A 572 6.71 -3.11 8.92
C GLY A 572 6.33 -4.54 9.30
N ASP A 573 7.28 -5.37 9.75
CA ASP A 573 7.01 -6.76 10.12
C ASP A 573 6.54 -6.97 11.57
N GLY A 574 6.51 -5.89 12.36
CA GLY A 574 6.07 -5.86 13.74
C GLY A 574 7.16 -6.15 14.78
N TYR A 575 8.43 -6.20 14.37
CA TYR A 575 9.59 -6.24 15.27
C TYR A 575 10.43 -4.99 15.07
N ASP A 576 11.02 -4.49 16.16
CA ASP A 576 11.98 -3.40 16.01
C ASP A 576 13.28 -3.90 15.35
N ASP A 577 13.88 -3.04 14.55
CA ASP A 577 15.10 -3.27 13.79
C ASP A 577 16.30 -2.54 14.41
N ILE A 578 17.50 -2.96 14.03
CA ILE A 578 18.75 -2.44 14.61
C ILE A 578 19.59 -1.73 13.57
N LEU A 579 20.02 -0.50 13.87
CA LEU A 579 20.95 0.27 13.05
C LEU A 579 22.33 0.41 13.73
N ILE A 580 23.37 -0.05 13.04
CA ILE A 580 24.76 -0.05 13.53
C ILE A 580 25.63 0.84 12.64
N GLY A 581 26.16 1.92 13.19
CA GLY A 581 27.13 2.79 12.54
C GLY A 581 28.55 2.22 12.58
N ALA A 582 29.24 2.31 11.44
CA ALA A 582 30.59 1.81 11.25
C ALA A 582 31.39 2.76 10.34
N PRO A 583 31.90 3.88 10.88
CA PRO A 583 32.54 4.93 10.10
C PRO A 583 33.90 4.56 9.49
N GLY A 584 34.52 3.50 10.00
CA GLY A 584 35.77 2.97 9.47
C GLY A 584 37.03 3.80 9.77
N ASP A 585 38.19 3.14 9.74
CA ASP A 585 39.48 3.74 10.07
C ASP A 585 40.28 4.21 8.84
N GLY A 586 39.96 5.39 8.32
CA GLY A 586 40.76 6.03 7.27
C GLY A 586 40.56 5.38 5.89
N ASP A 587 41.17 4.23 5.63
CA ASP A 587 41.14 3.57 4.30
C ASP A 587 39.81 2.84 4.01
N ASP A 588 38.95 2.68 5.00
CA ASP A 588 37.61 2.10 4.86
C ASP A 588 36.60 3.12 4.31
N LEU A 589 35.59 2.65 3.59
CA LEU A 589 34.52 3.50 3.04
C LEU A 589 33.65 4.09 4.17
N GLY A 590 33.46 3.34 5.25
CA GLY A 590 32.46 3.65 6.26
C GLY A 590 31.04 3.37 5.77
N GLY A 591 30.10 3.34 6.70
CA GLY A 591 28.69 3.20 6.44
C GLY A 591 27.89 2.74 7.66
N ALA A 592 26.79 2.06 7.41
CA ALA A 592 25.93 1.50 8.45
C ALA A 592 25.39 0.13 8.05
N TYR A 593 24.96 -0.65 9.04
CA TYR A 593 24.35 -1.95 8.87
C TYR A 593 22.98 -1.94 9.53
N LEU A 594 21.98 -2.39 8.79
CA LEU A 594 20.62 -2.60 9.28
C LEU A 594 20.39 -4.11 9.44
N ILE A 595 19.91 -4.49 10.62
CA ILE A 595 19.57 -5.87 10.95
C ILE A 595 18.08 -5.91 11.24
N TYR A 596 17.35 -6.73 10.49
CA TYR A 596 15.92 -6.91 10.68
C TYR A 596 15.61 -7.82 11.85
N GLY A 597 14.57 -7.45 12.60
CA GLY A 597 13.90 -8.31 13.56
C GLY A 597 13.28 -9.55 12.89
N PRO A 598 12.94 -10.60 13.66
CA PRO A 598 13.37 -10.85 15.01
C PRO A 598 14.83 -11.31 15.09
N VAL A 599 15.55 -10.86 16.12
CA VAL A 599 16.96 -11.23 16.37
C VAL A 599 17.08 -12.16 17.59
N SER A 600 17.84 -13.24 17.48
CA SER A 600 18.09 -14.17 18.60
C SER A 600 19.40 -14.96 18.50
N VAL A 601 20.22 -14.69 17.48
CA VAL A 601 21.45 -15.44 17.20
C VAL A 601 22.55 -14.49 16.74
N ASN A 602 23.80 -14.84 17.05
CA ASN A 602 24.98 -14.11 16.60
C ASN A 602 25.02 -14.03 15.07
N ARG A 603 25.45 -12.89 14.54
CA ARG A 603 25.62 -12.66 13.09
C ARG A 603 26.92 -11.91 12.81
N ASP A 604 27.53 -12.18 11.66
CA ASP A 604 28.58 -11.33 11.12
C ASP A 604 27.92 -10.19 10.33
N LEU A 605 28.43 -8.97 10.43
CA LEU A 605 27.81 -7.80 9.77
C LEU A 605 27.96 -7.81 8.24
N GLU A 606 28.82 -8.69 7.69
CA GLU A 606 28.87 -8.95 6.24
C GLU A 606 27.59 -9.62 5.72
N ASP A 607 26.83 -10.27 6.61
CA ASP A 607 25.54 -10.92 6.34
C ASP A 607 24.35 -10.07 6.84
N ALA A 608 24.55 -8.77 7.12
CA ALA A 608 23.47 -7.87 7.51
C ALA A 608 22.39 -7.80 6.42
N ASP A 609 21.14 -7.58 6.83
CA ASP A 609 19.99 -7.57 5.93
C ASP A 609 20.11 -6.44 4.90
N LEU A 610 20.50 -5.23 5.35
CA LEU A 610 20.88 -4.12 4.49
C LEU A 610 22.20 -3.49 4.95
N ILE A 611 23.10 -3.30 3.99
CA ILE A 611 24.42 -2.69 4.17
C ILE A 611 24.44 -1.35 3.44
N LEU A 612 24.54 -0.26 4.19
CA LEU A 612 24.71 1.10 3.67
C LEU A 612 26.22 1.39 3.56
N ARG A 613 26.70 1.75 2.37
CA ARG A 613 28.13 2.01 2.12
C ARG A 613 28.37 3.40 1.55
N ALA A 614 29.35 4.11 2.07
CA ALA A 614 29.79 5.36 1.47
C ALA A 614 30.41 5.14 0.08
N GLU A 615 30.51 6.23 -0.66
CA GLU A 615 31.02 6.30 -2.03
C GLU A 615 32.55 6.26 -2.06
N GLU A 616 33.19 6.91 -1.09
CA GLU A 616 34.64 7.05 -0.98
C GLU A 616 35.09 6.89 0.48
N ALA A 617 36.36 6.49 0.63
CA ALA A 617 36.99 6.39 1.94
C ALA A 617 37.18 7.75 2.59
N HIS A 618 37.34 7.79 3.91
CA HIS A 618 37.46 9.01 4.72
C HIS A 618 36.19 9.86 4.85
N HIS A 619 35.07 9.49 4.23
CA HIS A 619 33.79 10.20 4.43
C HIS A 619 33.23 10.03 5.85
N LEU A 620 33.67 9.00 6.58
CA LEU A 620 33.23 8.68 7.94
C LEU A 620 31.71 8.46 8.03
N ALA A 621 31.10 7.92 6.98
CA ALA A 621 29.66 7.63 6.98
C ALA A 621 29.31 6.64 8.09
N GLY A 622 28.25 6.89 8.86
CA GLY A 622 27.91 6.11 10.04
C GLY A 622 28.62 6.55 11.32
N ALA A 623 29.27 7.73 11.31
CA ALA A 623 29.76 8.37 12.52
C ALA A 623 28.62 8.74 13.49
N SER A 624 27.45 9.06 12.94
CA SER A 624 26.16 9.07 13.64
C SER A 624 25.14 8.30 12.83
N VAL A 625 24.23 7.63 13.53
CA VAL A 625 23.06 6.94 12.94
C VAL A 625 21.85 7.21 13.81
N CYS A 626 20.66 7.23 13.21
CA CYS A 626 19.39 7.39 13.90
C CYS A 626 18.26 6.79 13.06
N GLY A 627 17.29 6.15 13.70
CA GLY A 627 16.06 5.66 13.07
C GLY A 627 14.85 5.81 14.00
N GLY A 628 13.71 5.22 13.66
CA GLY A 628 12.48 5.35 14.45
C GLY A 628 11.75 6.69 14.25
N TYR A 629 11.89 7.32 13.08
CA TYR A 629 11.19 8.55 12.73
C TYR A 629 10.74 8.54 11.27
N ASP A 630 9.44 8.74 11.01
CA ASP A 630 8.88 9.06 9.69
C ASP A 630 9.16 10.53 9.29
N LEU A 631 10.17 10.75 8.44
CA LEU A 631 10.60 12.08 7.99
C LEU A 631 9.92 12.53 6.69
N ASN A 632 9.31 11.60 5.94
CA ASN A 632 8.66 11.88 4.66
C ASN A 632 7.11 11.90 4.75
N GLY A 633 6.55 11.48 5.88
CA GLY A 633 5.12 11.44 6.18
C GLY A 633 4.39 10.24 5.56
N ASP A 634 5.08 9.15 5.25
CA ASP A 634 4.49 7.95 4.63
C ASP A 634 4.01 6.89 5.63
N GLY A 635 4.31 7.07 6.92
CA GLY A 635 3.91 6.22 8.01
C GLY A 635 4.90 5.10 8.38
N TYR A 636 6.05 5.01 7.71
CA TYR A 636 7.15 4.09 8.07
C TYR A 636 8.33 4.85 8.67
N ASP A 637 9.08 4.17 9.54
CA ASP A 637 10.28 4.77 10.13
C ASP A 637 11.41 4.87 9.10
N ASP A 638 12.09 6.02 9.04
CA ASP A 638 13.22 6.28 8.16
C ASP A 638 14.55 6.16 8.90
N LEU A 639 15.64 6.03 8.13
CA LEU A 639 17.00 5.99 8.67
C LEU A 639 17.78 7.23 8.26
N VAL A 640 18.61 7.72 9.19
CA VAL A 640 19.54 8.83 9.01
C VAL A 640 20.96 8.34 9.23
N VAL A 641 21.85 8.62 8.28
CA VAL A 641 23.28 8.30 8.37
C VAL A 641 24.10 9.58 8.19
N GLY A 642 24.91 9.93 9.20
CA GLY A 642 25.81 11.08 9.16
C GLY A 642 27.21 10.71 8.64
N ALA A 643 27.79 11.57 7.81
CA ALA A 643 29.11 11.43 7.21
C ALA A 643 29.92 12.74 7.32
N PRO A 644 30.48 13.05 8.49
CA PRO A 644 31.12 14.35 8.74
C PRO A 644 32.41 14.61 7.95
N GLY A 645 33.05 13.56 7.43
CA GLY A 645 34.23 13.66 6.57
C GLY A 645 33.91 13.78 5.08
N HIS A 646 32.64 13.94 4.70
CA HIS A 646 32.26 14.05 3.28
C HIS A 646 32.79 15.35 2.65
N ASP A 647 33.41 15.21 1.48
CA ASP A 647 34.30 16.23 0.91
C ASP A 647 33.76 16.94 -0.35
N GLU A 648 32.58 16.56 -0.86
CA GLU A 648 32.09 17.01 -2.18
C GLU A 648 32.09 18.54 -2.37
N ILE A 649 31.67 19.27 -1.33
CA ILE A 649 31.58 20.74 -1.36
C ILE A 649 32.72 21.44 -0.58
N GLY A 650 33.63 20.65 0.00
CA GLY A 650 34.80 21.11 0.75
C GLY A 650 35.28 20.06 1.74
N VAL A 651 36.59 20.08 2.06
CA VAL A 651 37.19 19.13 3.01
C VAL A 651 36.45 19.15 4.34
N ASP A 652 36.01 17.99 4.83
CA ASP A 652 35.24 17.78 6.05
C ASP A 652 34.00 18.72 6.12
N ALA A 653 33.35 18.98 4.98
CA ALA A 653 32.11 19.77 4.97
C ALA A 653 30.93 18.98 5.53
N GLY A 654 30.98 17.65 5.38
CA GLY A 654 30.02 16.68 5.89
C GLY A 654 28.82 16.47 4.98
N ALA A 655 28.03 15.43 5.28
CA ALA A 655 26.78 15.10 4.61
C ALA A 655 25.88 14.29 5.55
N VAL A 656 24.57 14.29 5.26
CA VAL A 656 23.57 13.44 5.90
C VAL A 656 22.76 12.75 4.81
N TYR A 657 22.55 11.45 4.97
CA TYR A 657 21.79 10.61 4.05
C TYR A 657 20.52 10.11 4.75
N ILE A 658 19.39 10.17 4.05
CA ILE A 658 18.11 9.64 4.52
C ILE A 658 17.72 8.47 3.62
N ILE A 659 17.34 7.36 4.25
CA ILE A 659 16.88 6.15 3.60
C ILE A 659 15.44 5.94 4.06
N PHE A 660 14.49 5.92 3.11
CA PHE A 660 13.08 5.79 3.45
C PHE A 660 12.68 4.36 3.77
N GLY A 661 11.94 4.23 4.89
CA GLY A 661 11.24 3.02 5.30
C GLY A 661 10.19 2.61 4.29
N ARG A 662 9.91 1.31 4.20
CA ARG A 662 8.88 0.74 3.34
C ARG A 662 8.39 -0.56 3.98
N GLY A 663 7.08 -0.75 4.04
CA GLY A 663 6.45 -1.94 4.65
C GLY A 663 6.71 -3.26 3.93
N LEU A 664 6.01 -4.31 4.33
CA LEU A 664 6.04 -5.67 3.76
C LEU A 664 4.64 -6.19 3.43
#